data_AF-A0A925JGG5-F1
#
_entry.id   AF-A0A925JGG5-F1
#
_cell.length_a   1.000
_cell.length_b   1.000
_cell.length_c   1.000
_cell.angle_alpha   90.00
_cell.angle_beta   90.00
_cell.angle_gamma   90.00
#
_symmetry.space_group_name_H-M   'P 1'
#
loop_
_entity.id
_entity.type
_entity.pdbx_description
1 polymer ?
#
loop_
_entity_poly.entity_id
_entity_poly.type
_entity_poly.pdbx_seq_one_letter_code
_entity_poly.pdbx_strand_id
1 'polypeptide(L)'
;MKSKNGVDAINQTGVAPEREAPAMSVARTRRAKTAVNGTRTGAVERAAAALASGDLTASLSNNDTGTEKISDSERRALHELEAMARNMRRTVSRLQRAADSVEAVAGRVLEGGRGLAFSVSDEAASVDSTVSSIAEISASARAVAEAVSALSNLAQTTSTSSLEMAASIDEVSANADALTAFVEETASSIEEMAASVLTVAGSTESLAKATDETERSMRAIDDSTQRVGISAGETAVLADEVQQSAGQGARIVRETAESMRATRRGIEEAAQTIAALGERSERIGDITRVINEIADRTNLLSLNARILAAQAGPQGRGFAVVAEEIKELSERTARSTDEIAELIKGVRESVGASITQVSSNRQLADEATGLAERAAVSLDEISRKTDLSATAIRQIAEAAATQSLESHQVTELMAEVRRRAQEIERATSEQAQTSKQIGERAVRMAELTEQVRRAMQEQAIVSKHIASAMEQLTGVVEQIGNAVGEQSRGAEEVLRAVEIMRESVTKNQASIVQINYTAGLLEYEAASLRESVSLFRLPEPKRGGQLSCGVPAGIPTLDVLESSTLSSHDLLSMICECLVGAGESAEVEPALASAWEVSADGRIYTFQMRRGARFHNGRLVNASDVIYSVRRTLRQSKSGAWVFKSLVGAEAFARGETEELPGARARDEQTVELELSEPLAFFLPMLCLRFAAIVPREEIEQDGGARFIQKPVGTGPFRLVSYDREAGRVELARFDEYWNSEEPYVDGVTIEYDENGERLFERLRGGELSFLREGSPERIARLATDTDWRSCIVSATQLHTQCLVFDAQQAPFNDVRVRRAVAHAIDKERLIREAYAGMAVPAAGPIPPGLMGHDADYRGLEYDPDRSRRLLAEAGYRRGISLKLWRSFPEQSASAAAGQIMCEMLSEIGVKCQIHVTDTADLMAAAHDGRAPLAELSWYADYADPDNFTYVLFNSAHHESGIGRTAHV
;
A
#
# COMPACT_ATOMS: atom_id res chain seq x y z
N MET A 1 46.26 -12.86 31.15
CA MET A 1 47.61 -12.32 31.40
C MET A 1 47.58 -11.48 32.69
N LYS A 2 48.52 -11.75 33.62
CA LYS A 2 48.98 -10.92 34.77
C LYS A 2 47.99 -9.96 35.49
N SER A 3 47.69 -10.22 36.76
CA SER A 3 48.17 -9.47 37.96
C SER A 3 47.43 -10.05 39.19
N LYS A 4 48.08 -10.55 40.26
CA LYS A 4 48.87 -9.95 41.35
C LYS A 4 48.05 -9.15 42.39
N ASN A 5 48.29 -9.54 43.65
CA ASN A 5 47.98 -8.93 44.96
C ASN A 5 46.59 -9.34 45.53
N GLY A 6 46.44 -9.83 46.76
CA GLY A 6 47.36 -10.05 47.88
C GLY A 6 46.63 -9.82 49.22
N VAL A 7 47.15 -10.47 50.27
CA VAL A 7 47.08 -10.10 51.71
C VAL A 7 45.99 -10.77 52.57
N ASP A 8 46.47 -11.72 53.41
CA ASP A 8 46.36 -11.88 54.89
C ASP A 8 44.98 -11.82 55.58
N ALA A 9 44.68 -12.47 56.70
CA ALA A 9 45.23 -13.54 57.58
C ALA A 9 44.24 -13.65 58.77
N ILE A 10 44.48 -14.58 59.73
CA ILE A 10 43.95 -14.60 61.13
C ILE A 10 42.52 -15.23 61.23
N ASN A 11 42.16 -16.20 62.09
CA ASN A 11 42.67 -16.62 63.40
C ASN A 11 42.32 -18.08 63.75
N GLN A 12 43.10 -18.63 64.69
CA GLN A 12 42.89 -19.86 65.45
C GLN A 12 41.73 -19.73 66.46
N THR A 13 41.09 -20.86 66.79
CA THR A 13 40.69 -21.38 68.13
C THR A 13 39.68 -22.53 67.88
N GLY A 14 39.77 -23.77 68.37
CA GLY A 14 40.47 -24.30 69.53
C GLY A 14 39.56 -24.30 70.78
N VAL A 15 38.48 -25.11 70.82
CA VAL A 15 37.80 -25.51 72.08
C VAL A 15 37.19 -26.92 71.92
N ALA A 16 37.49 -27.80 72.88
CA ALA A 16 37.03 -29.18 73.01
C ALA A 16 35.56 -29.27 73.48
N PRO A 17 34.84 -30.39 73.29
CA PRO A 17 33.63 -30.65 74.03
C PRO A 17 33.93 -31.47 75.29
N GLU A 18 33.57 -30.89 76.43
CA GLU A 18 33.49 -31.53 77.74
C GLU A 18 32.49 -32.70 77.72
N ARG A 19 32.89 -33.79 78.39
CA ARG A 19 32.02 -34.89 78.77
C ARG A 19 31.22 -34.46 80.01
N GLU A 20 29.91 -34.36 79.88
CA GLU A 20 29.00 -34.48 81.02
C GLU A 20 27.98 -35.60 80.76
N ALA A 21 28.09 -36.65 81.57
CA ALA A 21 27.11 -37.72 81.69
C ALA A 21 26.13 -37.34 82.81
N PRO A 22 24.80 -37.40 82.62
CA PRO A 22 23.88 -37.34 83.74
C PRO A 22 23.63 -38.74 84.29
N ALA A 23 23.96 -38.90 85.57
CA ALA A 23 23.57 -40.02 86.40
C ALA A 23 22.05 -40.01 86.61
N MET A 24 21.35 -41.06 86.15
CA MET A 24 19.96 -41.32 86.56
C MET A 24 19.93 -42.41 87.62
N SER A 25 19.50 -42.00 88.81
CA SER A 25 19.32 -42.81 90.00
C SER A 25 18.17 -43.79 89.86
N VAL A 26 18.45 -45.08 90.03
CA VAL A 26 17.45 -46.14 90.19
C VAL A 26 16.94 -46.10 91.64
N ALA A 27 15.77 -45.50 91.85
CA ALA A 27 15.04 -45.60 93.11
C ALA A 27 14.14 -46.84 93.10
N ARG A 28 14.57 -47.88 93.82
CA ARG A 28 13.76 -49.06 94.17
C ARG A 28 12.69 -48.67 95.19
N THR A 29 11.42 -48.68 94.80
CA THR A 29 10.29 -48.62 95.73
C THR A 29 9.83 -50.04 96.11
N ARG A 30 9.83 -50.31 97.42
CA ARG A 30 9.48 -51.57 98.06
C ARG A 30 8.00 -51.93 97.85
N ARG A 31 7.77 -53.21 97.55
CA ARG A 31 6.50 -53.92 97.73
C ARG A 31 6.00 -53.79 99.17
N ALA A 32 4.72 -53.43 99.34
CA ALA A 32 3.92 -53.78 100.50
C ALA A 32 2.70 -54.57 100.02
N LYS A 33 2.66 -55.86 100.38
CA LYS A 33 1.47 -56.71 100.31
C LYS A 33 0.58 -56.38 101.51
N THR A 34 -0.69 -56.11 101.26
CA THR A 34 -1.74 -56.32 102.26
C THR A 34 -2.94 -56.93 101.55
N ALA A 35 -3.30 -58.15 101.94
CA ALA A 35 -4.44 -58.89 101.45
C ALA A 35 -5.67 -58.58 102.31
N VAL A 36 -6.85 -58.43 101.69
CA VAL A 36 -8.16 -58.66 102.31
C VAL A 36 -9.09 -59.27 101.26
N ASN A 37 -9.72 -60.40 101.61
CA ASN A 37 -10.67 -61.18 100.82
C ASN A 37 -12.07 -60.52 100.74
N GLY A 38 -12.78 -60.73 99.62
CA GLY A 38 -14.18 -61.23 99.63
C GLY A 38 -15.31 -60.40 99.00
N THR A 39 -15.85 -60.93 97.87
CA THR A 39 -17.24 -60.89 97.33
C THR A 39 -17.69 -59.86 96.26
N ARG A 40 -18.25 -60.42 95.15
CA ARG A 40 -19.16 -59.89 94.08
C ARG A 40 -18.69 -58.70 93.22
N THR A 41 -18.22 -58.98 91.99
CA THR A 41 -17.86 -57.98 90.97
C THR A 41 -19.00 -57.67 89.98
N GLY A 42 -19.43 -56.40 89.92
CA GLY A 42 -20.48 -55.88 89.02
C GLY A 42 -20.00 -55.45 87.62
N ALA A 43 -20.91 -55.23 86.67
CA ALA A 43 -20.59 -54.87 85.28
C ALA A 43 -19.82 -53.53 85.13
N VAL A 44 -20.10 -52.56 86.00
CA VAL A 44 -19.40 -51.26 86.06
C VAL A 44 -17.94 -51.43 86.51
N GLU A 45 -17.65 -52.32 87.45
CA GLU A 45 -16.26 -52.60 87.88
C GLU A 45 -15.45 -53.29 86.78
N ARG A 46 -16.07 -54.16 85.97
CA ARG A 46 -15.40 -54.75 84.79
C ARG A 46 -15.10 -53.69 83.72
N ALA A 47 -16.04 -52.77 83.48
CA ALA A 47 -15.87 -51.67 82.54
C ALA A 47 -14.75 -50.70 82.96
N ALA A 48 -14.74 -50.33 84.24
CA ALA A 48 -13.70 -49.49 84.83
C ALA A 48 -12.34 -50.20 84.84
N ALA A 49 -12.30 -51.51 85.10
CA ALA A 49 -11.08 -52.30 85.05
C ALA A 49 -10.49 -52.41 83.63
N ALA A 50 -11.33 -52.60 82.60
CA ALA A 50 -10.90 -52.64 81.19
C ALA A 50 -10.31 -51.30 80.72
N LEU A 51 -10.96 -50.18 81.07
CA LEU A 51 -10.42 -48.83 80.82
C LEU A 51 -9.12 -48.57 81.59
N ALA A 52 -9.04 -49.00 82.86
CA ALA A 52 -7.84 -48.85 83.68
C ALA A 52 -6.66 -49.70 83.20
N SER A 53 -6.91 -50.83 82.53
CA SER A 53 -5.87 -51.66 81.92
C SER A 53 -5.50 -51.24 80.49
N GLY A 54 -6.07 -50.15 79.95
CA GLY A 54 -5.80 -49.67 78.59
C GLY A 54 -6.49 -50.46 77.48
N ASP A 55 -7.38 -51.40 77.82
CA ASP A 55 -8.09 -52.20 76.83
C ASP A 55 -9.34 -51.46 76.34
N LEU A 56 -9.19 -50.67 75.27
CA LEU A 56 -10.28 -49.95 74.65
C LEU A 56 -11.09 -50.83 73.68
N THR A 57 -10.82 -52.14 73.57
CA THR A 57 -11.58 -53.04 72.67
C THR A 57 -12.85 -53.60 73.29
N ALA A 58 -12.96 -53.58 74.63
CA ALA A 58 -14.12 -54.10 75.34
C ALA A 58 -15.43 -53.41 74.91
N SER A 59 -16.40 -54.19 74.45
CA SER A 59 -17.78 -53.73 74.26
C SER A 59 -18.47 -53.68 75.62
N LEU A 60 -18.84 -52.48 76.07
CA LEU A 60 -19.52 -52.26 77.35
C LEU A 60 -21.05 -52.36 77.20
N SER A 61 -21.52 -53.09 76.17
CA SER A 61 -22.94 -53.15 75.84
C SER A 61 -23.71 -54.07 76.80
N ASN A 62 -24.97 -53.70 77.02
CA ASN A 62 -25.86 -54.22 78.07
C ASN A 62 -26.31 -55.70 77.88
N ASN A 63 -25.75 -56.45 76.91
CA ASN A 63 -26.30 -57.73 76.44
C ASN A 63 -25.56 -58.99 76.92
N ASP A 64 -24.39 -58.88 77.55
CA ASP A 64 -23.57 -60.06 77.94
C ASP A 64 -23.69 -60.49 79.42
N THR A 65 -24.59 -59.86 80.19
CA THR A 65 -24.85 -60.26 81.59
C THR A 65 -26.15 -61.05 81.69
N GLY A 66 -26.03 -62.38 81.74
CA GLY A 66 -27.14 -63.27 82.08
C GLY A 66 -27.78 -62.87 83.43
N THR A 67 -29.06 -62.51 83.37
CA THR A 67 -30.00 -62.45 84.51
C THR A 67 -29.57 -61.69 85.78
N GLU A 68 -29.13 -60.44 85.68
CA GLU A 68 -29.05 -59.52 86.84
C GLU A 68 -29.76 -58.18 86.55
N LYS A 69 -30.62 -57.73 87.49
CA LYS A 69 -31.30 -56.42 87.43
C LYS A 69 -30.29 -55.31 87.78
N ILE A 70 -29.89 -54.51 86.79
CA ILE A 70 -29.00 -53.35 86.93
C ILE A 70 -29.85 -52.10 87.25
N SER A 71 -29.38 -51.22 88.15
CA SER A 71 -30.06 -49.95 88.52
C SER A 71 -29.89 -48.83 87.47
N ASP A 72 -30.80 -47.86 87.41
CA ASP A 72 -30.69 -46.69 86.51
C ASP A 72 -29.40 -45.87 86.75
N SER A 73 -28.89 -45.84 87.98
CA SER A 73 -27.62 -45.23 88.34
C SER A 73 -26.41 -45.97 87.74
N GLU A 74 -26.43 -47.30 87.73
CA GLU A 74 -25.37 -48.11 87.10
C GLU A 74 -25.43 -48.02 85.57
N ARG A 75 -26.62 -47.90 84.98
CA ARG A 75 -26.81 -47.70 83.54
C ARG A 75 -26.27 -46.35 83.06
N ARG A 76 -26.48 -45.28 83.84
CA ARG A 76 -25.94 -43.94 83.56
C ARG A 76 -24.40 -43.94 83.69
N ALA A 77 -23.87 -44.61 84.71
CA ALA A 77 -22.42 -44.78 84.88
C ALA A 77 -21.76 -45.57 83.73
N LEU A 78 -22.41 -46.62 83.22
CA LEU A 78 -21.96 -47.36 82.04
C LEU A 78 -21.99 -46.51 80.76
N HIS A 79 -23.03 -45.69 80.55
CA HIS A 79 -23.11 -44.77 79.40
C HIS A 79 -21.99 -43.71 79.40
N GLU A 80 -21.68 -43.15 80.57
CA GLU A 80 -20.58 -42.19 80.74
C GLU A 80 -19.21 -42.84 80.55
N LEU A 81 -19.01 -44.05 81.10
CA LEU A 81 -17.78 -44.83 80.86
C LEU A 81 -17.63 -45.22 79.39
N GLU A 82 -18.72 -45.46 78.67
CA GLU A 82 -18.70 -45.75 77.23
C GLU A 82 -18.46 -44.50 76.37
N ALA A 83 -19.00 -43.34 76.75
CA ALA A 83 -18.67 -42.06 76.14
C ALA A 83 -17.19 -41.70 76.36
N MET A 84 -16.67 -41.95 77.56
CA MET A 84 -15.26 -41.81 77.90
C MET A 84 -14.40 -42.79 77.09
N ALA A 85 -14.82 -44.05 76.94
CA ALA A 85 -14.16 -45.03 76.09
C ALA A 85 -14.16 -44.62 74.60
N ARG A 86 -15.27 -44.08 74.06
CA ARG A 86 -15.34 -43.57 72.67
C ARG A 86 -14.44 -42.37 72.45
N ASN A 87 -14.39 -41.44 73.41
CA ASN A 87 -13.48 -40.30 73.34
C ASN A 87 -12.03 -40.73 73.48
N MET A 88 -11.70 -41.64 74.40
CA MET A 88 -10.36 -42.23 74.51
C MET A 88 -9.97 -43.01 73.25
N ARG A 89 -10.87 -43.78 72.63
CA ARG A 89 -10.64 -44.42 71.31
C ARG A 89 -10.32 -43.38 70.25
N ARG A 90 -11.13 -42.32 70.12
CA ARG A 90 -10.84 -41.24 69.15
C ARG A 90 -9.50 -40.58 69.44
N THR A 91 -9.19 -40.29 70.70
CA THR A 91 -7.94 -39.62 71.09
C THR A 91 -6.73 -40.51 70.88
N VAL A 92 -6.79 -41.78 71.30
CA VAL A 92 -5.71 -42.75 71.12
C VAL A 92 -5.55 -43.12 69.63
N SER A 93 -6.62 -43.28 68.85
CA SER A 93 -6.54 -43.47 67.38
C SER A 93 -6.03 -42.24 66.66
N ARG A 94 -6.30 -41.05 67.19
CA ARG A 94 -5.69 -39.82 66.69
C ARG A 94 -4.22 -39.74 67.08
N LEU A 95 -3.84 -40.14 68.29
CA LEU A 95 -2.44 -40.14 68.75
C LEU A 95 -1.61 -41.22 68.06
N GLN A 96 -2.18 -42.39 67.76
CA GLN A 96 -1.50 -43.47 67.05
C GLN A 96 -1.36 -43.14 65.57
N ARG A 97 -2.42 -42.67 64.92
CA ARG A 97 -2.30 -42.11 63.57
C ARG A 97 -1.38 -40.90 63.54
N ALA A 98 -1.35 -40.07 64.58
CA ALA A 98 -0.41 -38.97 64.67
C ALA A 98 1.02 -39.46 64.89
N ALA A 99 1.27 -40.51 65.69
CA ALA A 99 2.60 -41.08 65.87
C ALA A 99 3.09 -41.78 64.60
N ASP A 100 2.26 -42.61 63.97
CA ASP A 100 2.54 -43.28 62.71
C ASP A 100 2.71 -42.27 61.57
N SER A 101 1.87 -41.23 61.56
CA SER A 101 2.01 -40.11 60.63
C SER A 101 3.27 -39.32 60.92
N VAL A 102 3.62 -39.01 62.17
CA VAL A 102 4.84 -38.28 62.51
C VAL A 102 6.08 -39.11 62.21
N GLU A 103 6.06 -40.44 62.36
CA GLU A 103 7.17 -41.31 62.01
C GLU A 103 7.30 -41.48 60.49
N ALA A 104 6.19 -41.74 59.78
CA ALA A 104 6.20 -41.79 58.32
C ALA A 104 6.57 -40.43 57.72
N VAL A 105 6.12 -39.32 58.32
CA VAL A 105 6.51 -37.97 57.95
C VAL A 105 7.97 -37.74 58.32
N ALA A 106 8.46 -38.12 59.49
CA ALA A 106 9.86 -37.96 59.88
C ALA A 106 10.80 -38.78 58.97
N GLY A 107 10.44 -40.02 58.66
CA GLY A 107 11.15 -40.88 57.71
C GLY A 107 11.14 -40.30 56.29
N ARG A 108 9.98 -39.84 55.79
CA ARG A 108 9.88 -39.11 54.51
C ARG A 108 10.60 -37.76 54.55
N VAL A 109 10.71 -37.10 55.70
CA VAL A 109 11.44 -35.84 55.89
C VAL A 109 12.95 -36.11 55.96
N LEU A 110 13.40 -37.26 56.45
CA LEU A 110 14.80 -37.67 56.44
C LEU A 110 15.24 -38.14 55.05
N GLU A 111 14.41 -38.95 54.37
CA GLU A 111 14.63 -39.36 52.99
C GLU A 111 14.51 -38.16 52.04
N GLY A 112 13.46 -37.37 52.22
CA GLY A 112 13.27 -36.08 51.57
C GLY A 112 14.37 -35.10 51.91
N GLY A 113 14.94 -35.11 53.12
CA GLY A 113 16.06 -34.25 53.52
C GLY A 113 17.39 -34.67 52.89
N ARG A 114 17.59 -35.98 52.63
CA ARG A 114 18.71 -36.48 51.81
C ARG A 114 18.53 -36.13 50.34
N GLY A 115 17.31 -36.27 49.82
CA GLY A 115 16.93 -35.81 48.49
C GLY A 115 17.13 -34.31 48.34
N LEU A 116 16.69 -33.51 49.31
CA LEU A 116 16.83 -32.06 49.35
C LEU A 116 18.29 -31.65 49.49
N ALA A 117 19.13 -32.42 50.20
CA ALA A 117 20.58 -32.19 50.23
C ALA A 117 21.22 -32.38 48.85
N PHE A 118 20.80 -33.41 48.11
CA PHE A 118 21.24 -33.63 46.74
C PHE A 118 20.70 -32.54 45.80
N SER A 119 19.41 -32.19 45.91
CA SER A 119 18.77 -31.13 45.14
C SER A 119 19.37 -29.76 45.42
N VAL A 120 19.71 -29.41 46.67
CA VAL A 120 20.37 -28.14 47.01
C VAL A 120 21.82 -28.12 46.52
N SER A 121 22.48 -29.28 46.42
CA SER A 121 23.79 -29.40 45.77
C SER A 121 23.69 -29.23 44.25
N ASP A 122 22.64 -29.75 43.63
CA ASP A 122 22.36 -29.60 42.20
C ASP A 122 21.89 -28.16 41.87
N GLU A 123 21.10 -27.56 42.76
CA GLU A 123 20.68 -26.15 42.73
C GLU A 123 21.90 -25.24 42.85
N ALA A 124 22.90 -25.55 43.68
CA ALA A 124 24.15 -24.79 43.75
C ALA A 124 24.92 -24.83 42.41
N ALA A 125 24.99 -26.00 41.76
CA ALA A 125 25.62 -26.14 40.45
C ALA A 125 24.81 -25.45 39.34
N SER A 126 23.48 -25.51 39.41
CA SER A 126 22.55 -24.83 38.50
C SER A 126 22.61 -23.31 38.67
N VAL A 127 22.78 -22.81 39.90
CA VAL A 127 23.02 -21.40 40.20
C VAL A 127 24.33 -20.93 39.57
N ASP A 128 25.43 -21.69 39.70
CA ASP A 128 26.69 -21.35 39.03
C ASP A 128 26.59 -21.41 37.49
N SER A 129 25.81 -22.35 36.94
CA SER A 129 25.47 -22.41 35.51
C SER A 129 24.63 -21.21 35.06
N THR A 130 23.67 -20.77 35.88
CA THR A 130 22.84 -19.58 35.65
C THR A 130 23.69 -18.33 35.63
N VAL A 131 24.69 -18.19 36.52
CA VAL A 131 25.65 -17.09 36.49
C VAL A 131 26.40 -17.06 35.15
N SER A 132 26.85 -18.21 34.65
CA SER A 132 27.55 -18.28 33.35
C SER A 132 26.61 -17.92 32.19
N SER A 133 25.38 -18.46 32.17
CA SER A 133 24.38 -18.14 31.15
C SER A 133 23.98 -16.66 31.16
N ILE A 134 23.85 -16.03 32.34
CA ILE A 134 23.56 -14.60 32.46
C ILE A 134 24.76 -13.75 32.06
N ALA A 135 25.99 -14.21 32.29
CA ALA A 135 27.19 -13.56 31.77
C ALA A 135 27.23 -13.59 30.23
N GLU A 136 26.84 -14.70 29.61
CA GLU A 136 26.70 -14.81 28.15
C GLU A 136 25.56 -13.94 27.61
N ILE A 137 24.40 -13.91 28.28
CA ILE A 137 23.29 -13.02 27.93
C ILE A 137 23.71 -11.55 28.05
N SER A 138 24.46 -11.18 29.08
CA SER A 138 24.98 -9.82 29.26
C SER A 138 26.00 -9.43 28.19
N ALA A 139 26.80 -10.39 27.71
CA ALA A 139 27.71 -10.19 26.59
C ALA A 139 26.97 -10.07 25.26
N SER A 140 25.94 -10.90 25.05
CA SER A 140 25.06 -10.87 23.89
C SER A 140 24.26 -9.56 23.82
N ALA A 141 23.66 -9.12 24.94
CA ALA A 141 22.96 -7.85 25.04
C ALA A 141 23.87 -6.66 24.68
N ARG A 142 25.15 -6.69 25.11
CA ARG A 142 26.15 -5.69 24.69
C ARG A 142 26.44 -5.73 23.18
N ALA A 143 26.61 -6.92 22.60
CA ALA A 143 26.81 -7.06 21.16
C ALA A 143 25.60 -6.59 20.35
N VAL A 144 24.37 -6.87 20.82
CA VAL A 144 23.14 -6.37 20.20
C VAL A 144 23.04 -4.84 20.36
N ALA A 145 23.40 -4.26 21.50
CA ALA A 145 23.43 -2.81 21.69
C ALA A 145 24.40 -2.10 20.72
N GLU A 146 25.58 -2.69 20.47
CA GLU A 146 26.52 -2.21 19.45
C GLU A 146 25.93 -2.31 18.03
N ALA A 147 25.26 -3.41 17.71
CA ALA A 147 24.58 -3.61 16.43
C ALA A 147 23.42 -2.63 16.22
N VAL A 148 22.62 -2.36 17.26
CA VAL A 148 21.53 -1.35 17.27
C VAL A 148 22.09 0.04 17.02
N SER A 149 23.23 0.39 17.64
CA SER A 149 23.90 1.67 17.41
C SER A 149 24.40 1.79 15.96
N ALA A 150 24.96 0.72 15.39
CA ALA A 150 25.37 0.68 13.99
C ALA A 150 24.18 0.79 13.02
N LEU A 151 23.07 0.10 13.30
CA LEU A 151 21.83 0.18 12.53
C LEU A 151 21.20 1.58 12.60
N SER A 152 21.22 2.22 13.76
CA SER A 152 20.76 3.61 13.93
C SER A 152 21.56 4.57 13.04
N ASN A 153 22.89 4.45 13.03
CA ASN A 153 23.75 5.26 12.18
C ASN A 153 23.52 4.99 10.69
N LEU A 154 23.32 3.72 10.31
CA LEU A 154 23.01 3.34 8.94
C LEU A 154 21.65 3.88 8.50
N ALA A 155 20.63 3.78 9.36
CA ALA A 155 19.29 4.31 9.08
C ALA A 155 19.33 5.83 8.92
N GLN A 156 20.07 6.54 9.77
CA GLN A 156 20.26 7.98 9.67
C GLN A 156 21.02 8.38 8.40
N THR A 157 22.10 7.67 8.06
CA THR A 157 22.85 7.90 6.82
C THR A 157 21.98 7.64 5.59
N THR A 158 21.20 6.55 5.60
CA THR A 158 20.27 6.22 4.51
C THR A 158 19.16 7.27 4.38
N SER A 159 18.67 7.79 5.50
CA SER A 159 17.68 8.87 5.53
C SER A 159 18.24 10.15 4.91
N THR A 160 19.47 10.55 5.26
CA THR A 160 20.14 11.70 4.63
C THR A 160 20.37 11.48 3.13
N SER A 161 20.81 10.29 2.71
CA SER A 161 20.97 9.98 1.28
C SER A 161 19.63 9.96 0.52
N SER A 162 18.52 9.59 1.17
CA SER A 162 17.18 9.67 0.58
C SER A 162 16.74 11.13 0.39
N LEU A 163 17.07 12.02 1.33
CA LEU A 163 16.81 13.46 1.18
C LEU A 163 17.65 14.09 0.06
N GLU A 164 18.93 13.73 -0.02
CA GLU A 164 19.80 14.16 -1.13
C GLU A 164 19.29 13.63 -2.48
N MET A 165 18.82 12.38 -2.52
CA MET A 165 18.21 11.79 -3.71
C MET A 165 16.91 12.52 -4.11
N ALA A 166 16.08 12.91 -3.14
CA ALA A 166 14.89 13.72 -3.41
C ALA A 166 15.26 15.08 -4.02
N ALA A 167 16.30 15.74 -3.51
CA ALA A 167 16.80 16.99 -4.08
C ALA A 167 17.35 16.80 -5.51
N SER A 168 18.09 15.71 -5.78
CA SER A 168 18.55 15.39 -7.13
C SER A 168 17.41 15.05 -8.09
N ILE A 169 16.35 14.37 -7.62
CA ILE A 169 15.15 14.11 -8.41
C ILE A 169 14.47 15.44 -8.79
N ASP A 170 14.31 16.35 -7.84
CA ASP A 170 13.76 17.68 -8.10
C ASP A 170 14.62 18.47 -9.11
N GLU A 171 15.96 18.40 -9.00
CA GLU A 171 16.88 19.03 -9.94
C GLU A 171 16.78 18.44 -11.36
N VAL A 172 16.73 17.11 -11.49
CA VAL A 172 16.57 16.43 -12.79
C VAL A 172 15.19 16.73 -13.39
N SER A 173 14.14 16.78 -12.57
CA SER A 173 12.80 17.20 -13.00
C SER A 173 12.79 18.64 -13.51
N ALA A 174 13.43 19.58 -12.79
CA ALA A 174 13.57 20.96 -13.25
C ALA A 174 14.36 21.05 -14.57
N ASN A 175 15.40 20.23 -14.73
CA ASN A 175 16.15 20.14 -15.99
C ASN A 175 15.31 19.56 -17.14
N ALA A 176 14.42 18.60 -16.86
CA ALA A 176 13.49 18.06 -17.85
C ALA A 176 12.45 19.12 -18.27
N ASP A 177 11.96 19.93 -17.34
CA ASP A 177 11.07 21.06 -17.66
C ASP A 177 11.79 22.10 -18.53
N ALA A 178 13.03 22.45 -18.19
CA ALA A 178 13.86 23.35 -18.98
C ALA A 178 14.16 22.79 -20.39
N LEU A 179 14.43 21.48 -20.51
CA LEU A 179 14.60 20.81 -21.80
C LEU A 179 13.33 20.84 -22.64
N THR A 180 12.16 20.70 -22.02
CA THR A 180 10.87 20.80 -22.71
C THR A 180 10.69 22.18 -23.32
N ALA A 181 10.93 23.23 -22.54
CA ALA A 181 10.89 24.61 -23.03
C ALA A 181 11.90 24.86 -24.17
N PHE A 182 13.11 24.32 -24.04
CA PHE A 182 14.14 24.42 -25.09
C PHE A 182 13.74 23.69 -26.38
N VAL A 183 13.08 22.53 -26.27
CA VAL A 183 12.57 21.78 -27.42
C VAL A 183 11.42 22.53 -28.09
N GLU A 184 10.53 23.17 -27.34
CA GLU A 184 9.47 24.03 -27.87
C GLU A 184 10.04 25.25 -28.63
N GLU A 185 11.05 25.92 -28.06
CA GLU A 185 11.76 27.03 -28.72
C GLU A 185 12.47 26.57 -30.00
N THR A 186 13.10 25.39 -29.97
CA THR A 186 13.74 24.78 -31.13
C THR A 186 12.72 24.45 -32.22
N ALA A 187 11.56 23.92 -31.85
CA ALA A 187 10.47 23.62 -32.79
C ALA A 187 9.94 24.89 -33.47
N SER A 188 9.73 25.97 -32.70
CA SER A 188 9.33 27.27 -33.24
C SER A 188 10.39 27.84 -34.21
N SER A 189 11.68 27.74 -33.85
CA SER A 189 12.78 28.16 -34.72
C SER A 189 12.85 27.37 -36.04
N ILE A 190 12.48 26.09 -36.01
CA ILE A 190 12.39 25.21 -37.20
C ILE A 190 11.23 25.63 -38.10
N GLU A 191 10.08 25.99 -37.52
CA GLU A 191 8.94 26.52 -38.27
C GLU A 191 9.28 27.84 -38.97
N GLU A 192 9.94 28.77 -38.26
CA GLU A 192 10.44 30.02 -38.87
C GLU A 192 11.47 29.75 -39.97
N MET A 193 12.38 28.80 -39.75
CA MET A 193 13.36 28.39 -40.76
C MET A 193 12.70 27.81 -42.00
N ALA A 194 11.67 26.97 -41.83
CA ALA A 194 10.90 26.42 -42.95
C ALA A 194 10.19 27.54 -43.76
N ALA A 195 9.62 28.53 -43.09
CA ALA A 195 9.03 29.70 -43.74
C ALA A 195 10.06 30.55 -44.50
N SER A 196 11.26 30.74 -43.92
CA SER A 196 12.38 31.44 -44.55
C SER A 196 12.88 30.71 -45.81
N VAL A 197 13.05 29.38 -45.74
CA VAL A 197 13.40 28.53 -46.89
C VAL A 197 12.39 28.69 -48.02
N LEU A 198 11.08 28.65 -47.72
CA LEU A 198 10.04 28.86 -48.74
C LEU A 198 10.13 30.24 -49.39
N THR A 199 10.44 31.28 -48.61
CA THR A 199 10.61 32.65 -49.10
C THR A 199 11.84 32.79 -50.00
N VAL A 200 12.97 32.17 -49.63
CA VAL A 200 14.19 32.15 -50.45
C VAL A 200 13.97 31.37 -51.74
N ALA A 201 13.28 30.22 -51.69
CA ALA A 201 12.93 29.45 -52.87
C ALA A 201 12.08 30.28 -53.85
N GLY A 202 11.03 30.94 -53.37
CA GLY A 202 10.19 31.82 -54.21
C GLY A 202 10.93 33.04 -54.77
N SER A 203 11.85 33.61 -53.99
CA SER A 203 12.72 34.72 -54.45
C SER A 203 13.69 34.27 -55.55
N THR A 204 14.22 33.05 -55.43
CA THR A 204 15.12 32.44 -56.41
C THR A 204 14.38 32.13 -57.71
N GLU A 205 13.16 31.61 -57.63
CA GLU A 205 12.30 31.41 -58.81
C GLU A 205 11.99 32.73 -59.54
N SER A 206 11.70 33.79 -58.77
CA SER A 206 11.46 35.13 -59.32
C SER A 206 12.71 35.71 -59.98
N LEU A 207 13.88 35.51 -59.38
CA LEU A 207 15.18 35.91 -59.94
C LEU A 207 15.47 35.18 -61.26
N ALA A 208 15.18 33.87 -61.33
CA ALA A 208 15.35 33.09 -62.56
C ALA A 208 14.46 33.64 -63.69
N LYS A 209 13.19 33.95 -63.40
CA LYS A 209 12.26 34.56 -64.38
C LYS A 209 12.76 35.94 -64.86
N ALA A 210 13.20 36.80 -63.94
CA ALA A 210 13.74 38.12 -64.28
C ALA A 210 15.03 38.03 -65.12
N THR A 211 15.87 37.04 -64.84
CA THR A 211 17.10 36.77 -65.60
C THR A 211 16.76 36.34 -67.03
N ASP A 212 15.81 35.43 -67.21
CA ASP A 212 15.34 35.00 -68.54
C ASP A 212 14.71 36.15 -69.34
N GLU A 213 13.96 37.04 -68.69
CA GLU A 213 13.39 38.24 -69.33
C GLU A 213 14.47 39.25 -69.72
N THR A 214 15.48 39.44 -68.87
CA THR A 214 16.63 40.32 -69.15
C THR A 214 17.43 39.78 -70.34
N GLU A 215 17.72 38.48 -70.40
CA GLU A 215 18.40 37.90 -71.57
C GLU A 215 17.59 38.06 -72.86
N ARG A 216 16.26 37.86 -72.83
CA ARG A 216 15.41 38.12 -74.00
C ARG A 216 15.47 39.58 -74.44
N SER A 217 15.47 40.51 -73.48
CA SER A 217 15.57 41.94 -73.75
C SER A 217 16.94 42.32 -74.32
N MET A 218 18.03 41.79 -73.78
CA MET A 218 19.39 42.06 -74.30
C MET A 218 19.58 41.50 -75.71
N ARG A 219 19.02 40.33 -76.04
CA ARG A 219 19.03 39.82 -77.42
C ARG A 219 18.25 40.73 -78.38
N ALA A 220 17.12 41.27 -77.94
CA ALA A 220 16.34 42.21 -78.75
C ALA A 220 17.07 43.55 -78.95
N ILE A 221 17.79 44.05 -77.91
CA ILE A 221 18.64 45.24 -78.01
C ILE A 221 19.81 44.98 -78.97
N ASP A 222 20.49 43.84 -78.85
CA ASP A 222 21.60 43.47 -79.75
C ASP A 222 21.15 43.46 -81.22
N ASP A 223 20.05 42.76 -81.54
CA ASP A 223 19.48 42.76 -82.91
C ASP A 223 19.08 44.17 -83.40
N SER A 224 18.47 44.98 -82.53
CA SER A 224 18.10 46.36 -82.87
C SER A 224 19.33 47.25 -83.11
N THR A 225 20.37 47.13 -82.29
CA THR A 225 21.61 47.92 -82.41
C THR A 225 22.40 47.51 -83.64
N GLN A 226 22.46 46.21 -83.97
CA GLN A 226 23.02 45.75 -85.25
C GLN A 226 22.28 46.35 -86.45
N ARG A 227 20.94 46.37 -86.44
CA ARG A 227 20.15 47.02 -87.50
C ARG A 227 20.40 48.53 -87.61
N VAL A 228 20.51 49.23 -86.48
CA VAL A 228 20.89 50.66 -86.46
C VAL A 228 22.29 50.87 -87.03
N GLY A 229 23.25 50.01 -86.68
CA GLY A 229 24.62 50.07 -87.21
C GLY A 229 24.67 49.88 -88.72
N ILE A 230 23.96 48.88 -89.27
CA ILE A 230 23.86 48.66 -90.72
C ILE A 230 23.23 49.87 -91.42
N SER A 231 22.09 50.36 -90.91
CA SER A 231 21.38 51.50 -91.50
C SER A 231 22.19 52.79 -91.44
N ALA A 232 22.93 53.02 -90.34
CA ALA A 232 23.88 54.12 -90.25
C ALA A 232 25.01 53.97 -91.29
N GLY A 233 25.58 52.77 -91.45
CA GLY A 233 26.57 52.49 -92.49
C GLY A 233 26.08 52.83 -93.90
N GLU A 234 24.89 52.36 -94.27
CA GLU A 234 24.26 52.66 -95.57
C GLU A 234 23.99 54.16 -95.75
N THR A 235 23.50 54.85 -94.72
CA THR A 235 23.21 56.29 -94.77
C THR A 235 24.50 57.12 -94.89
N ALA A 236 25.61 56.69 -94.28
CA ALA A 236 26.90 57.35 -94.41
C ALA A 236 27.44 57.25 -95.85
N VAL A 237 27.27 56.11 -96.53
CA VAL A 237 27.62 55.94 -97.95
C VAL A 237 26.79 56.86 -98.82
N LEU A 238 25.48 56.92 -98.62
CA LEU A 238 24.59 57.83 -99.35
C LEU A 238 24.94 59.31 -99.13
N ALA A 239 25.33 59.68 -97.91
CA ALA A 239 25.81 61.03 -97.62
C ALA A 239 27.09 61.35 -98.42
N ASP A 240 28.05 60.43 -98.50
CA ASP A 240 29.26 60.61 -99.30
C ASP A 240 28.94 60.81 -100.81
N GLU A 241 28.01 60.01 -101.34
CA GLU A 241 27.54 60.14 -102.74
C GLU A 241 26.85 61.49 -103.01
N VAL A 242 26.02 61.98 -102.08
CA VAL A 242 25.37 63.29 -102.18
C VAL A 242 26.41 64.43 -102.07
N GLN A 243 27.40 64.29 -101.19
CA GLN A 243 28.48 65.27 -101.05
C GLN A 243 29.31 65.37 -102.33
N GLN A 244 29.66 64.24 -102.95
CA GLN A 244 30.39 64.19 -104.22
C GLN A 244 29.57 64.80 -105.36
N SER A 245 28.28 64.42 -105.46
CA SER A 245 27.36 64.93 -106.49
C SER A 245 27.13 66.44 -106.36
N ALA A 246 26.93 66.93 -105.14
CA ALA A 246 26.78 68.36 -104.87
C ALA A 246 28.07 69.15 -105.19
N GLY A 247 29.24 68.61 -104.82
CA GLY A 247 30.53 69.23 -105.15
C GLY A 247 30.81 69.28 -106.66
N GLN A 248 30.47 68.21 -107.39
CA GLN A 248 30.54 68.19 -108.86
C GLN A 248 29.55 69.18 -109.49
N GLY A 249 28.31 69.22 -108.98
CA GLY A 249 27.29 70.19 -109.41
C GLY A 249 27.75 71.63 -109.20
N ALA A 250 28.30 71.96 -108.03
CA ALA A 250 28.81 73.29 -107.73
C ALA A 250 29.95 73.71 -108.69
N ARG A 251 30.78 72.76 -109.14
CA ARG A 251 31.83 73.00 -110.14
C ARG A 251 31.23 73.30 -111.52
N ILE A 252 30.32 72.46 -112.01
CA ILE A 252 29.66 72.65 -113.32
C ILE A 252 28.93 73.99 -113.38
N VAL A 253 28.24 74.36 -112.30
CA VAL A 253 27.51 75.63 -112.22
C VAL A 253 28.48 76.82 -112.20
N ARG A 254 29.65 76.73 -111.54
CA ARG A 254 30.69 77.75 -111.61
C ARG A 254 31.28 77.92 -113.01
N GLU A 255 31.56 76.81 -113.70
CA GLU A 255 32.00 76.83 -115.10
C GLU A 255 30.93 77.47 -116.00
N THR A 256 29.65 77.21 -115.73
CA THR A 256 28.52 77.85 -116.42
C THR A 256 28.49 79.37 -116.18
N ALA A 257 28.71 79.81 -114.94
CA ALA A 257 28.81 81.24 -114.61
C ALA A 257 30.00 81.90 -115.33
N GLU A 258 31.16 81.25 -115.39
CA GLU A 258 32.32 81.74 -116.15
C GLU A 258 32.05 81.85 -117.65
N SER A 259 31.39 80.83 -118.22
CA SER A 259 30.99 80.83 -119.63
C SER A 259 30.00 81.96 -119.92
N MET A 260 29.02 82.20 -119.04
CA MET A 260 28.09 83.34 -119.16
C MET A 260 28.80 84.70 -119.06
N ARG A 261 29.83 84.84 -118.21
CA ARG A 261 30.67 86.04 -118.19
C ARG A 261 31.45 86.22 -119.49
N ALA A 262 31.90 85.14 -120.13
CA ALA A 262 32.52 85.19 -121.45
C ALA A 262 31.52 85.59 -122.54
N THR A 263 30.30 85.02 -122.52
CA THR A 263 29.20 85.40 -123.42
C THR A 263 28.85 86.88 -123.27
N ARG A 264 28.73 87.39 -122.04
CA ARG A 264 28.49 88.80 -121.78
C ARG A 264 29.56 89.71 -122.38
N ARG A 265 30.85 89.33 -122.27
CA ARG A 265 31.96 90.06 -122.91
C ARG A 265 31.84 90.05 -124.44
N GLY A 266 31.53 88.90 -125.04
CA GLY A 266 31.32 88.79 -126.48
C GLY A 266 30.12 89.63 -126.97
N ILE A 267 29.05 89.70 -126.18
CA ILE A 267 27.89 90.58 -126.47
C ILE A 267 28.31 92.06 -126.43
N GLU A 268 29.15 92.47 -125.48
CA GLU A 268 29.66 93.84 -125.37
C GLU A 268 30.56 94.21 -126.57
N GLU A 269 31.45 93.32 -127.00
CA GLU A 269 32.28 93.50 -128.19
C GLU A 269 31.44 93.60 -129.48
N ALA A 270 30.40 92.76 -129.60
CA ALA A 270 29.43 92.84 -130.70
C ALA A 270 28.68 94.19 -130.68
N ALA A 271 28.29 94.68 -129.51
CA ALA A 271 27.64 95.99 -129.34
C ALA A 271 28.51 97.13 -129.89
N GLN A 272 29.80 97.13 -129.53
CA GLN A 272 30.77 98.14 -129.97
C GLN A 272 30.97 98.10 -131.49
N THR A 273 31.06 96.90 -132.07
CA THR A 273 31.25 96.73 -133.51
C THR A 273 30.04 97.19 -134.30
N ILE A 274 28.82 96.86 -133.83
CA ILE A 274 27.56 97.29 -134.45
C ILE A 274 27.38 98.81 -134.34
N ALA A 275 27.72 99.40 -133.19
CA ALA A 275 27.68 100.85 -133.01
C ALA A 275 28.64 101.57 -133.98
N ALA A 276 29.87 101.06 -134.14
CA ALA A 276 30.84 101.60 -135.09
C ALA A 276 30.38 101.47 -136.56
N LEU A 277 29.65 100.40 -136.90
CA LEU A 277 29.04 100.26 -138.23
C LEU A 277 27.95 101.31 -138.46
N GLY A 278 27.13 101.60 -137.45
CA GLY A 278 26.11 102.65 -137.50
C GLY A 278 26.70 104.04 -137.81
N GLU A 279 27.79 104.41 -137.15
CA GLU A 279 28.50 105.67 -137.38
C GLU A 279 29.09 105.75 -138.81
N ARG A 280 29.67 104.64 -139.31
CA ARG A 280 30.19 104.58 -140.68
C ARG A 280 29.09 104.69 -141.73
N SER A 281 27.95 104.05 -141.52
CA SER A 281 26.79 104.16 -142.40
C SER A 281 26.26 105.59 -142.46
N GLU A 282 26.26 106.32 -141.34
CA GLU A 282 25.89 107.74 -141.34
C GLU A 282 26.83 108.60 -142.19
N ARG A 283 28.15 108.39 -142.07
CA ARG A 283 29.15 109.08 -142.91
C ARG A 283 28.96 108.79 -144.41
N ILE A 284 28.60 107.57 -144.79
CA ILE A 284 28.32 107.24 -146.20
C ILE A 284 27.07 108.00 -146.68
N GLY A 285 26.05 108.11 -145.85
CA GLY A 285 24.84 108.87 -146.16
C GLY A 285 25.08 110.37 -146.35
N ASP A 286 26.09 110.95 -145.70
CA ASP A 286 26.50 112.33 -145.94
C ASP A 286 27.27 112.49 -147.25
N ILE A 287 28.13 111.51 -147.60
CA ILE A 287 28.89 111.51 -148.86
C ILE A 287 27.95 111.45 -150.07
N THR A 288 26.93 110.58 -150.03
CA THR A 288 25.98 110.45 -151.15
C THR A 288 25.21 111.74 -151.40
N ARG A 289 24.86 112.48 -150.35
CA ARG A 289 24.19 113.79 -150.44
C ARG A 289 25.04 114.82 -151.20
N VAL A 290 26.34 114.90 -150.89
CA VAL A 290 27.28 115.81 -151.54
C VAL A 290 27.48 115.43 -153.02
N ILE A 291 27.60 114.15 -153.32
CA ILE A 291 27.78 113.68 -154.71
C ILE A 291 26.53 114.01 -155.56
N ASN A 292 25.33 113.84 -155.00
CA ASN A 292 24.10 114.19 -155.71
C ASN A 292 24.04 115.70 -156.01
N GLU A 293 24.44 116.54 -155.05
CA GLU A 293 24.51 118.00 -155.21
C GLU A 293 25.52 118.45 -156.29
N ILE A 294 26.67 117.74 -156.40
CA ILE A 294 27.66 117.96 -157.45
C ILE A 294 27.07 117.56 -158.82
N ALA A 295 26.35 116.45 -158.90
CA ALA A 295 25.72 115.99 -160.13
C ALA A 295 24.72 117.04 -160.66
N ASP A 296 23.84 117.56 -159.82
CA ASP A 296 22.86 118.59 -160.22
C ASP A 296 23.52 119.88 -160.76
N ARG A 297 24.58 120.36 -160.11
CA ARG A 297 25.35 121.53 -160.60
C ARG A 297 26.01 121.25 -161.94
N THR A 298 26.52 120.04 -162.11
CA THR A 298 27.20 119.61 -163.34
C THR A 298 26.21 119.55 -164.51
N ASN A 299 24.96 119.12 -164.26
CA ASN A 299 23.88 119.13 -165.24
C ASN A 299 23.55 120.54 -165.76
N LEU A 300 23.45 121.52 -164.84
CA LEU A 300 23.16 122.93 -165.18
C LEU A 300 24.27 123.60 -166.00
N LEU A 301 25.53 123.31 -165.66
CA LEU A 301 26.70 123.81 -166.38
C LEU A 301 26.75 123.27 -167.82
N SER A 302 26.44 121.98 -167.99
CA SER A 302 26.30 121.35 -169.30
C SER A 302 25.24 122.06 -170.16
N LEU A 303 24.05 122.33 -169.61
CA LEU A 303 22.96 122.96 -170.35
C LEU A 303 23.35 124.36 -170.87
N ASN A 304 24.01 125.16 -170.02
CA ASN A 304 24.51 126.48 -170.40
C ASN A 304 25.58 126.41 -171.50
N ALA A 305 26.49 125.43 -171.43
CA ALA A 305 27.51 125.21 -172.46
C ALA A 305 26.89 124.85 -173.82
N ARG A 306 25.78 124.10 -173.82
CA ARG A 306 25.05 123.71 -175.04
C ARG A 306 24.39 124.91 -175.74
N ILE A 307 23.85 125.86 -174.96
CA ILE A 307 23.22 127.07 -175.47
C ILE A 307 24.25 127.96 -176.18
N LEU A 308 25.41 128.18 -175.55
CA LEU A 308 26.51 128.99 -176.12
C LEU A 308 27.05 128.39 -177.44
N ALA A 309 27.11 127.06 -177.56
CA ALA A 309 27.56 126.38 -178.77
C ALA A 309 26.65 126.64 -179.99
N ALA A 310 25.35 126.88 -179.79
CA ALA A 310 24.40 127.11 -180.89
C ALA A 310 24.52 128.51 -181.52
N GLN A 311 25.01 129.52 -180.79
CA GLN A 311 25.13 130.90 -181.27
C GLN A 311 26.35 131.15 -182.18
N ALA A 312 27.41 130.36 -182.08
CA ALA A 312 28.68 130.59 -182.79
C ALA A 312 28.67 130.21 -184.29
N GLY A 313 27.51 129.90 -184.86
CA GLY A 313 27.37 129.58 -186.30
C GLY A 313 28.23 128.38 -186.72
N PRO A 314 28.70 128.29 -187.99
CA PRO A 314 29.41 127.11 -188.49
C PRO A 314 30.69 126.76 -187.72
N GLN A 315 31.23 127.69 -186.90
CA GLN A 315 32.37 127.45 -186.01
C GLN A 315 31.98 126.81 -184.65
N GLY A 316 30.68 126.69 -184.32
CA GLY A 316 30.18 126.25 -183.01
C GLY A 316 29.82 124.77 -182.84
N ARG A 317 29.79 123.97 -183.92
CA ARG A 317 29.32 122.57 -183.89
C ARG A 317 30.09 121.64 -182.95
N GLY A 318 31.37 121.93 -182.67
CA GLY A 318 32.20 121.10 -181.79
C GLY A 318 31.80 121.15 -180.30
N PHE A 319 31.31 122.28 -179.79
CA PHE A 319 31.05 122.47 -178.36
C PHE A 319 29.70 121.89 -177.89
N ALA A 320 28.72 121.74 -178.79
CA ALA A 320 27.39 121.23 -178.43
C ALA A 320 27.42 119.74 -178.06
N VAL A 321 28.34 118.96 -178.65
CA VAL A 321 28.45 117.52 -178.41
C VAL A 321 29.00 117.22 -177.02
N VAL A 322 30.03 117.97 -176.57
CA VAL A 322 30.63 117.79 -175.24
C VAL A 322 29.67 118.16 -174.12
N ALA A 323 28.85 119.19 -174.33
CA ALA A 323 27.85 119.60 -173.36
C ALA A 323 26.81 118.50 -173.12
N GLU A 324 26.26 117.88 -174.19
CA GLU A 324 25.25 116.81 -174.03
C GLU A 324 25.76 115.64 -173.19
N GLU A 325 27.02 115.23 -173.43
CA GLU A 325 27.64 114.11 -172.72
C GLU A 325 27.79 114.37 -171.21
N ILE A 326 28.10 115.61 -170.80
CA ILE A 326 28.23 115.99 -169.39
C ILE A 326 26.88 115.96 -168.67
N LYS A 327 25.79 116.32 -169.35
CA LYS A 327 24.44 116.25 -168.78
C LYS A 327 24.04 114.80 -168.52
N GLU A 328 24.17 113.93 -169.54
CA GLU A 328 23.84 112.51 -169.37
C GLU A 328 24.65 111.86 -168.25
N LEU A 329 25.95 112.20 -168.13
CA LEU A 329 26.78 111.70 -167.04
C LEU A 329 26.26 112.14 -165.67
N SER A 330 25.88 113.41 -165.52
CA SER A 330 25.38 113.93 -164.24
C SER A 330 24.02 113.34 -163.84
N GLU A 331 23.08 113.18 -164.78
CA GLU A 331 21.78 112.56 -164.51
C GLU A 331 21.91 111.09 -164.11
N ARG A 332 22.93 110.39 -164.64
CA ARG A 332 23.29 109.05 -164.19
C ARG A 332 23.90 109.06 -162.79
N THR A 333 24.81 109.99 -162.49
CA THR A 333 25.40 110.11 -161.15
C THR A 333 24.35 110.36 -160.09
N ALA A 334 23.42 111.30 -160.32
CA ALA A 334 22.35 111.64 -159.38
C ALA A 334 21.48 110.43 -159.00
N ARG A 335 21.00 109.69 -160.02
CA ARG A 335 20.21 108.46 -159.82
C ARG A 335 20.95 107.41 -159.00
N SER A 336 22.22 107.15 -159.31
CA SER A 336 23.00 106.17 -158.56
C SER A 336 23.25 106.60 -157.11
N THR A 337 23.39 107.88 -156.82
CA THR A 337 23.51 108.36 -155.43
C THR A 337 22.24 108.22 -154.61
N ASP A 338 21.06 108.41 -155.20
CA ASP A 338 19.78 108.21 -154.50
C ASP A 338 19.54 106.74 -154.15
N GLU A 339 19.88 105.82 -155.07
CA GLU A 339 19.82 104.38 -154.78
C GLU A 339 20.74 103.99 -153.60
N ILE A 340 21.96 104.54 -153.54
CA ILE A 340 22.88 104.30 -152.41
C ILE A 340 22.30 104.91 -151.13
N ALA A 341 21.67 106.08 -151.18
CA ALA A 341 21.08 106.73 -150.01
C ALA A 341 19.96 105.88 -149.37
N GLU A 342 19.05 105.30 -150.17
CA GLU A 342 18.01 104.40 -149.65
C GLU A 342 18.60 103.09 -149.09
N LEU A 343 19.63 102.51 -149.72
CA LEU A 343 20.32 101.34 -149.17
C LEU A 343 20.96 101.65 -147.80
N ILE A 344 21.59 102.81 -147.65
CA ILE A 344 22.21 103.23 -146.39
C ILE A 344 21.17 103.49 -145.30
N LYS A 345 20.00 104.03 -145.66
CA LYS A 345 18.87 104.18 -144.73
C LYS A 345 18.40 102.81 -144.20
N GLY A 346 18.24 101.82 -145.09
CA GLY A 346 17.91 100.45 -144.68
C GLY A 346 18.97 99.81 -143.76
N VAL A 347 20.26 100.05 -144.02
CA VAL A 347 21.35 99.59 -143.14
C VAL A 347 21.26 100.25 -141.75
N ARG A 348 20.96 101.56 -141.67
CA ARG A 348 20.81 102.27 -140.39
C ARG A 348 19.68 101.72 -139.53
N GLU A 349 18.51 101.48 -140.12
CA GLU A 349 17.36 100.91 -139.40
C GLU A 349 17.68 99.52 -138.83
N SER A 350 18.36 98.68 -139.62
CA SER A 350 18.80 97.33 -139.20
C SER A 350 19.85 97.37 -138.08
N VAL A 351 20.80 98.33 -138.12
CA VAL A 351 21.77 98.55 -137.04
C VAL A 351 21.08 98.96 -135.74
N GLY A 352 20.09 99.85 -135.79
CA GLY A 352 19.32 100.28 -134.61
C GLY A 352 18.57 99.14 -133.92
N ALA A 353 17.93 98.27 -134.71
CA ALA A 353 17.29 97.05 -134.20
C ALA A 353 18.32 96.10 -133.54
N SER A 354 19.49 95.95 -134.16
CA SER A 354 20.57 95.09 -133.65
C SER A 354 21.14 95.56 -132.31
N ILE A 355 21.30 96.89 -132.11
CA ILE A 355 21.76 97.46 -130.82
C ILE A 355 20.77 97.13 -129.69
N THR A 356 19.47 97.27 -129.96
CA THR A 356 18.42 96.96 -128.98
C THR A 356 18.48 95.48 -128.59
N GLN A 357 18.60 94.58 -129.57
CA GLN A 357 18.71 93.14 -129.31
C GLN A 357 19.95 92.77 -128.50
N VAL A 358 21.10 93.39 -128.79
CA VAL A 358 22.35 93.17 -128.06
C VAL A 358 22.24 93.62 -126.59
N SER A 359 21.58 94.75 -126.32
CA SER A 359 21.35 95.23 -124.96
C SER A 359 20.49 94.26 -124.13
N SER A 360 19.45 93.68 -124.75
CA SER A 360 18.59 92.67 -124.12
C SER A 360 19.35 91.37 -123.82
N ASN A 361 20.12 90.87 -124.79
CA ASN A 361 20.96 89.69 -124.60
C ASN A 361 22.00 89.88 -123.47
N ARG A 362 22.52 91.10 -123.31
CA ARG A 362 23.45 91.44 -122.22
C ARG A 362 22.78 91.29 -120.85
N GLN A 363 21.57 91.82 -120.68
CA GLN A 363 20.82 91.70 -119.43
C GLN A 363 20.52 90.22 -119.09
N LEU A 364 20.09 89.43 -120.08
CA LEU A 364 19.86 88.01 -119.89
C LEU A 364 21.13 87.25 -119.45
N ALA A 365 22.30 87.62 -119.98
CA ALA A 365 23.58 87.03 -119.58
C ALA A 365 23.97 87.40 -118.13
N ASP A 366 23.68 88.62 -117.67
CA ASP A 366 23.90 89.05 -116.29
C ASP A 366 22.97 88.29 -115.31
N GLU A 367 21.69 88.18 -115.64
CA GLU A 367 20.72 87.42 -114.84
C GLU A 367 21.08 85.93 -114.76
N ALA A 368 21.51 85.34 -115.87
CA ALA A 368 21.98 83.94 -115.93
C ALA A 368 23.25 83.73 -115.09
N THR A 369 24.19 84.68 -115.11
CA THR A 369 25.39 84.63 -114.27
C THR A 369 25.03 84.66 -112.78
N GLY A 370 24.13 85.56 -112.37
CA GLY A 370 23.70 85.67 -110.97
C GLY A 370 22.91 84.45 -110.47
N LEU A 371 22.10 83.83 -111.33
CA LEU A 371 21.41 82.56 -111.01
C LEU A 371 22.41 81.41 -110.83
N ALA A 372 23.40 81.30 -111.71
CA ALA A 372 24.44 80.28 -111.61
C ALA A 372 25.26 80.45 -110.32
N GLU A 373 25.70 81.67 -109.97
CA GLU A 373 26.44 81.90 -108.73
C GLU A 373 25.65 81.51 -107.47
N ARG A 374 24.36 81.86 -107.40
CA ARG A 374 23.50 81.44 -106.28
C ARG A 374 23.32 79.93 -106.20
N ALA A 375 23.13 79.25 -107.34
CA ALA A 375 23.02 77.80 -107.38
C ALA A 375 24.31 77.11 -106.94
N ALA A 376 25.48 77.66 -107.29
CA ALA A 376 26.77 77.14 -106.81
C ALA A 376 26.91 77.26 -105.29
N VAL A 377 26.54 78.41 -104.71
CA VAL A 377 26.55 78.61 -103.24
C VAL A 377 25.61 77.62 -102.53
N SER A 378 24.41 77.39 -103.06
CA SER A 378 23.48 76.40 -102.49
C SER A 378 24.03 74.97 -102.55
N LEU A 379 24.73 74.60 -103.63
CA LEU A 379 25.35 73.27 -103.77
C LEU A 379 26.55 73.11 -102.82
N ASP A 380 27.35 74.15 -102.59
CA ASP A 380 28.41 74.13 -101.58
C ASP A 380 27.83 73.99 -100.15
N GLU A 381 26.70 74.66 -99.86
CA GLU A 381 26.02 74.51 -98.57
C GLU A 381 25.47 73.08 -98.36
N ILE A 382 24.92 72.46 -99.41
CA ILE A 382 24.50 71.05 -99.39
C ILE A 382 25.71 70.16 -99.12
N SER A 383 26.81 70.32 -99.87
CA SER A 383 28.03 69.53 -99.69
C SER A 383 28.55 69.60 -98.24
N ARG A 384 28.62 70.80 -97.65
CA ARG A 384 29.06 70.99 -96.26
C ARG A 384 28.10 70.38 -95.23
N LYS A 385 26.78 70.53 -95.40
CA LYS A 385 25.79 69.94 -94.48
C LYS A 385 25.81 68.41 -94.55
N THR A 386 26.03 67.85 -95.73
CA THR A 386 26.10 66.41 -95.93
C THR A 386 27.37 65.81 -95.31
N ASP A 387 28.51 66.49 -95.34
CA ASP A 387 29.75 66.08 -94.66
C ASP A 387 29.58 66.00 -93.12
N LEU A 388 28.89 66.99 -92.54
CA LEU A 388 28.52 66.98 -91.12
C LEU A 388 27.58 65.82 -90.79
N SER A 389 26.59 65.55 -91.65
CA SER A 389 25.69 64.40 -91.50
C SER A 389 26.46 63.07 -91.58
N ALA A 390 27.36 62.90 -92.54
CA ALA A 390 28.18 61.69 -92.67
C ALA A 390 29.01 61.41 -91.42
N THR A 391 29.56 62.47 -90.80
CA THR A 391 30.31 62.36 -89.55
C THR A 391 29.44 61.97 -88.36
N ALA A 392 28.27 62.58 -88.20
CA ALA A 392 27.32 62.22 -87.15
C ALA A 392 26.82 60.77 -87.29
N ILE A 393 26.58 60.33 -88.53
CA ILE A 393 26.13 58.96 -88.82
C ILE A 393 27.22 57.93 -88.49
N ARG A 394 28.50 58.22 -88.77
CA ARG A 394 29.62 57.35 -88.36
C ARG A 394 29.70 57.19 -86.84
N GLN A 395 29.45 58.27 -86.08
CA GLN A 395 29.38 58.21 -84.62
C GLN A 395 28.20 57.35 -84.13
N ILE A 396 27.05 57.37 -84.82
CA ILE A 396 25.93 56.48 -84.53
C ILE A 396 26.31 55.02 -84.76
N ALA A 397 27.00 54.70 -85.85
CA ALA A 397 27.45 53.34 -86.13
C ALA A 397 28.45 52.82 -85.07
N GLU A 398 29.38 53.66 -84.63
CA GLU A 398 30.34 53.33 -83.56
C GLU A 398 29.65 53.14 -82.20
N ALA A 399 28.70 54.01 -81.85
CA ALA A 399 27.90 53.87 -80.64
C ALA A 399 27.05 52.59 -80.66
N ALA A 400 26.45 52.25 -81.80
CA ALA A 400 25.69 51.02 -81.98
C ALA A 400 26.56 49.77 -81.82
N ALA A 401 27.79 49.77 -82.37
CA ALA A 401 28.75 48.67 -82.19
C ALA A 401 29.17 48.50 -80.71
N THR A 402 29.39 49.60 -80.01
CA THR A 402 29.71 49.59 -78.57
C THR A 402 28.55 49.02 -77.75
N GLN A 403 27.32 49.44 -78.05
CA GLN A 403 26.12 48.97 -77.36
C GLN A 403 25.82 47.48 -77.59
N SER A 404 26.16 46.94 -78.77
CA SER A 404 26.09 45.50 -79.06
C SER A 404 27.07 44.70 -78.19
N LEU A 405 28.32 45.18 -78.05
CA LEU A 405 29.32 44.56 -77.16
C LEU A 405 28.85 44.56 -75.69
N GLU A 406 28.33 45.69 -75.20
CA GLU A 406 27.77 45.80 -73.85
C GLU A 406 26.58 44.85 -73.67
N SER A 407 25.76 44.65 -74.70
CA SER A 407 24.62 43.74 -74.66
C SER A 407 25.03 42.27 -74.52
N HIS A 408 26.13 41.87 -75.18
CA HIS A 408 26.73 40.56 -74.97
C HIS A 408 27.27 40.39 -73.55
N GLN A 409 27.95 41.40 -73.00
CA GLN A 409 28.49 41.33 -71.63
C GLN A 409 27.39 41.18 -70.57
N VAL A 410 26.26 41.89 -70.72
CA VAL A 410 25.11 41.72 -69.82
C VAL A 410 24.53 40.31 -69.95
N THR A 411 24.47 39.75 -71.15
CA THR A 411 24.00 38.37 -71.38
C THR A 411 24.88 37.34 -70.66
N GLU A 412 26.21 37.51 -70.68
CA GLU A 412 27.15 36.64 -69.95
C GLU A 412 26.98 36.75 -68.44
N LEU A 413 26.80 37.98 -67.91
CA LEU A 413 26.51 38.19 -66.49
C LEU A 413 25.19 37.54 -66.07
N MET A 414 24.15 37.60 -66.90
CA MET A 414 22.87 36.93 -66.63
C MET A 414 23.01 35.40 -66.61
N ALA A 415 23.86 34.82 -67.46
CA ALA A 415 24.15 33.40 -67.41
C ALA A 415 24.82 32.98 -66.08
N GLU A 416 25.73 33.79 -65.55
CA GLU A 416 26.34 33.57 -64.23
C GLU A 416 25.34 33.75 -63.08
N VAL A 417 24.44 34.75 -63.16
CA VAL A 417 23.35 34.94 -62.17
C VAL A 417 22.42 33.73 -62.15
N ARG A 418 22.06 33.16 -63.31
CA ARG A 418 21.27 31.93 -63.41
C ARG A 418 21.96 30.75 -62.74
N ARG A 419 23.26 30.58 -62.98
CA ARG A 419 24.07 29.51 -62.37
C ARG A 419 24.06 29.61 -60.85
N ARG A 420 24.23 30.81 -60.31
CA ARG A 420 24.14 31.06 -58.86
C ARG A 420 22.74 30.83 -58.29
N ALA A 421 21.69 31.21 -59.01
CA ALA A 421 20.31 30.92 -58.60
C ALA A 421 20.07 29.40 -58.47
N GLN A 422 20.59 28.59 -59.40
CA GLN A 422 20.51 27.12 -59.30
C GLN A 422 21.30 26.56 -58.10
N GLU A 423 22.46 27.14 -57.77
CA GLU A 423 23.20 26.76 -56.56
C GLU A 423 22.42 27.10 -55.28
N ILE A 424 21.78 28.27 -55.22
CA ILE A 424 20.92 28.67 -54.11
C ILE A 424 19.72 27.74 -53.98
N GLU A 425 19.10 27.36 -55.09
CA GLU A 425 17.98 26.40 -55.10
C GLU A 425 18.38 25.04 -54.51
N ARG A 426 19.54 24.50 -54.91
CA ARG A 426 20.09 23.26 -54.35
C ARG A 426 20.36 23.38 -52.84
N ALA A 427 21.03 24.44 -52.42
CA ALA A 427 21.32 24.68 -51.00
C ALA A 427 20.04 24.86 -50.17
N THR A 428 19.03 25.54 -50.71
CA THR A 428 17.74 25.73 -50.05
C THR A 428 16.98 24.41 -49.89
N SER A 429 17.05 23.52 -50.89
CA SER A 429 16.49 22.16 -50.83
C SER A 429 17.17 21.30 -49.75
N GLU A 430 18.51 21.32 -49.70
CA GLU A 430 19.30 20.63 -48.66
C GLU A 430 18.98 21.18 -47.26
N GLN A 431 18.82 22.50 -47.12
CA GLN A 431 18.43 23.16 -45.87
C GLN A 431 17.01 22.79 -45.44
N ALA A 432 16.06 22.67 -46.37
CA ALA A 432 14.70 22.21 -46.09
C ALA A 432 14.68 20.79 -45.53
N GLN A 433 15.46 19.88 -46.14
CA GLN A 433 15.59 18.50 -45.66
C GLN A 433 16.23 18.45 -44.27
N THR A 434 17.26 19.27 -44.03
CA THR A 434 17.92 19.37 -42.73
C THR A 434 16.96 19.88 -41.65
N SER A 435 16.20 20.94 -41.94
CA SER A 435 15.18 21.49 -41.04
C SER A 435 14.15 20.43 -40.62
N LYS A 436 13.68 19.63 -41.58
CA LYS A 436 12.76 18.50 -41.32
C LYS A 436 13.38 17.45 -40.39
N GLN A 437 14.64 17.07 -40.62
CA GLN A 437 15.34 16.10 -39.77
C GLN A 437 15.56 16.61 -38.34
N ILE A 438 15.87 17.91 -38.18
CA ILE A 438 15.99 18.53 -36.85
C ILE A 438 14.60 18.50 -36.17
N GLY A 439 13.51 18.78 -36.90
CA GLY A 439 12.15 18.69 -36.36
C GLY A 439 11.79 17.29 -35.86
N GLU A 440 12.07 16.25 -36.66
CA GLU A 440 11.85 14.85 -36.26
C GLU A 440 12.69 14.43 -35.03
N ARG A 441 13.88 15.02 -34.86
CA ARG A 441 14.72 14.79 -33.68
C ARG A 441 14.23 15.57 -32.45
N ALA A 442 13.73 16.78 -32.64
CA ALA A 442 13.11 17.58 -31.58
C ALA A 442 11.88 16.87 -30.98
N VAL A 443 11.03 16.27 -31.83
CA VAL A 443 9.89 15.45 -31.37
C VAL A 443 10.36 14.25 -30.55
N ARG A 444 11.39 13.52 -31.02
CA ARG A 444 11.97 12.42 -30.22
C ARG A 444 12.58 12.89 -28.90
N MET A 445 13.16 14.10 -28.87
CA MET A 445 13.69 14.68 -27.63
C MET A 445 12.56 15.03 -26.65
N ALA A 446 11.43 15.53 -27.14
CA ALA A 446 10.24 15.76 -26.32
C ALA A 446 9.74 14.45 -25.69
N GLU A 447 9.66 13.36 -26.49
CA GLU A 447 9.26 12.04 -26.00
C GLU A 447 10.22 11.49 -24.92
N LEU A 448 11.54 11.62 -25.13
CA LEU A 448 12.54 11.20 -24.14
C LEU A 448 12.49 12.05 -22.87
N THR A 449 12.30 13.36 -22.99
CA THR A 449 12.20 14.27 -21.84
C THR A 449 10.96 13.92 -21.00
N GLU A 450 9.85 13.60 -21.65
CA GLU A 450 8.63 13.13 -20.99
C GLU A 450 8.84 11.75 -20.30
N GLN A 451 9.62 10.84 -20.90
CA GLN A 451 9.99 9.58 -20.24
C GLN A 451 10.86 9.82 -19.00
N VAL A 452 11.86 10.71 -19.08
CA VAL A 452 12.69 11.10 -17.93
C VAL A 452 11.82 11.71 -16.82
N ARG A 453 10.87 12.58 -17.18
CA ARG A 453 9.93 13.19 -16.23
C ARG A 453 9.11 12.13 -15.49
N ARG A 454 8.58 11.12 -16.20
CA ARG A 454 7.85 10.00 -15.56
C ARG A 454 8.76 9.17 -14.65
N ALA A 455 9.97 8.85 -15.11
CA ALA A 455 10.93 8.11 -14.30
C ALA A 455 11.31 8.86 -13.01
N MET A 456 11.45 10.19 -13.07
CA MET A 456 11.68 11.03 -11.88
C MET A 456 10.48 11.04 -10.93
N GLN A 457 9.24 11.05 -11.45
CA GLN A 457 8.05 10.92 -10.61
C GLN A 457 7.98 9.57 -9.88
N GLU A 458 8.33 8.48 -10.57
CA GLU A 458 8.42 7.15 -9.95
C GLU A 458 9.54 7.09 -8.90
N GLN A 459 10.73 7.62 -9.22
CA GLN A 459 11.85 7.74 -8.28
C GLN A 459 11.49 8.58 -7.06
N ALA A 460 10.70 9.64 -7.20
CA ALA A 460 10.23 10.44 -6.06
C ALA A 460 9.38 9.62 -5.09
N ILE A 461 8.49 8.77 -5.62
CA ILE A 461 7.68 7.85 -4.82
C ILE A 461 8.57 6.82 -4.11
N VAL A 462 9.55 6.26 -4.82
CA VAL A 462 10.51 5.30 -4.25
C VAL A 462 11.35 5.95 -3.15
N SER A 463 11.88 7.16 -3.35
CA SER A 463 12.62 7.89 -2.33
C SER A 463 11.76 8.15 -1.08
N LYS A 464 10.49 8.53 -1.27
CA LYS A 464 9.54 8.69 -0.15
C LYS A 464 9.29 7.38 0.60
N HIS A 465 9.19 6.25 -0.11
CA HIS A 465 9.08 4.94 0.53
C HIS A 465 10.34 4.58 1.32
N ILE A 466 11.55 4.88 0.80
CA ILE A 466 12.81 4.68 1.52
C ILE A 466 12.83 5.53 2.80
N ALA A 467 12.47 6.82 2.71
CA ALA A 467 12.40 7.70 3.87
C ALA A 467 11.43 7.17 4.94
N SER A 468 10.23 6.74 4.54
CA SER A 468 9.24 6.16 5.46
C SER A 468 9.71 4.84 6.06
N ALA A 469 10.37 3.99 5.27
CA ALA A 469 10.95 2.74 5.77
C ALA A 469 12.08 3.00 6.79
N MET A 470 12.89 4.04 6.60
CA MET A 470 13.92 4.45 7.56
C MET A 470 13.32 5.02 8.85
N GLU A 471 12.21 5.75 8.76
CA GLU A 471 11.46 6.22 9.93
C GLU A 471 10.90 5.05 10.75
N GLN A 472 10.32 4.04 10.07
CA GLN A 472 9.90 2.79 10.71
C GLN A 472 11.07 2.02 11.31
N LEU A 473 12.20 1.92 10.60
CA LEU A 473 13.44 1.29 11.09
C LEU A 473 13.96 2.00 12.34
N THR A 474 13.87 3.32 12.40
CA THR A 474 14.27 4.10 13.58
C THR A 474 13.39 3.74 14.78
N GLY A 475 12.08 3.60 14.58
CA GLY A 475 11.16 3.12 15.62
C GLY A 475 11.45 1.68 16.08
N VAL A 476 11.79 0.78 15.15
CA VAL A 476 12.19 -0.60 15.48
C VAL A 476 13.53 -0.62 16.23
N VAL A 477 14.51 0.18 15.81
CA VAL A 477 15.81 0.33 16.49
C VAL A 477 15.63 0.86 17.91
N GLU A 478 14.72 1.81 18.13
CA GLU A 478 14.36 2.32 19.46
C GLU A 478 13.70 1.22 20.31
N GLN A 479 12.77 0.44 19.74
CA GLN A 479 12.15 -0.70 20.43
C GLN A 479 13.16 -1.77 20.82
N ILE A 480 14.09 -2.14 19.92
CA ILE A 480 15.15 -3.10 20.22
C ILE A 480 16.10 -2.51 21.27
N GLY A 481 16.45 -1.23 21.18
CA GLY A 481 17.26 -0.54 22.18
C GLY A 481 16.64 -0.58 23.58
N ASN A 482 15.33 -0.32 23.68
CA ASN A 482 14.57 -0.42 24.92
C ASN A 482 14.54 -1.85 25.44
N ALA A 483 14.27 -2.84 24.58
CA ALA A 483 14.25 -4.25 24.95
C ALA A 483 15.62 -4.75 25.43
N VAL A 484 16.73 -4.32 24.80
CA VAL A 484 18.10 -4.64 25.24
C VAL A 484 18.45 -3.94 26.56
N GLY A 485 17.95 -2.72 26.76
CA GLY A 485 18.05 -2.01 28.04
C GLY A 485 17.31 -2.74 29.17
N GLU A 486 16.09 -3.19 28.91
CA GLU A 486 15.31 -4.03 29.82
C GLU A 486 15.97 -5.38 30.06
N GLN A 487 16.54 -6.03 29.04
CA GLN A 487 17.26 -7.29 29.18
C GLN A 487 18.55 -7.13 29.99
N SER A 488 19.25 -6.01 29.85
CA SER A 488 20.45 -5.70 30.65
C SER A 488 20.09 -5.43 32.11
N ARG A 489 19.01 -4.68 32.37
CA ARG A 489 18.47 -4.50 33.72
C ARG A 489 17.97 -5.81 34.32
N GLY A 490 17.27 -6.62 33.53
CA GLY A 490 16.79 -7.94 33.91
C GLY A 490 17.95 -8.86 34.25
N ALA A 491 19.03 -8.84 33.50
CA ALA A 491 20.24 -9.59 33.82
C ALA A 491 20.90 -9.13 35.14
N GLU A 492 20.95 -7.82 35.43
CA GLU A 492 21.41 -7.31 36.73
C GLU A 492 20.48 -7.70 37.89
N GLU A 493 19.17 -7.65 37.67
CA GLU A 493 18.16 -8.06 38.65
C GLU A 493 18.23 -9.57 38.92
N VAL A 494 18.43 -10.38 37.88
CA VAL A 494 18.69 -11.83 37.99
C VAL A 494 20.01 -12.08 38.71
N LEU A 495 21.08 -11.33 38.46
CA LEU A 495 22.34 -11.48 39.20
C LEU A 495 22.16 -11.16 40.69
N ARG A 496 21.40 -10.12 41.05
CA ARG A 496 21.05 -9.86 42.46
C ARG A 496 20.19 -10.97 43.05
N ALA A 497 19.21 -11.47 42.30
CA ALA A 497 18.39 -12.60 42.72
C ALA A 497 19.23 -13.87 42.92
N VAL A 498 20.22 -14.10 42.06
CA VAL A 498 21.19 -15.20 42.17
C VAL A 498 22.07 -15.05 43.39
N GLU A 499 22.47 -13.83 43.75
CA GLU A 499 23.23 -13.58 44.98
C GLU A 499 22.40 -13.89 46.24
N ILE A 500 21.12 -13.53 46.22
CA ILE A 500 20.14 -13.94 47.25
C ILE A 500 19.93 -15.46 47.23
N MET A 501 19.86 -16.09 46.05
CA MET A 501 19.75 -17.55 45.93
C MET A 501 21.00 -18.27 46.47
N ARG A 502 22.22 -17.76 46.25
CA ARG A 502 23.44 -18.34 46.87
C ARG A 502 23.37 -18.28 48.39
N GLU A 503 22.91 -17.15 48.94
CA GLU A 503 22.71 -17.00 50.38
C GLU A 503 21.62 -17.98 50.86
N SER A 504 20.54 -18.13 50.10
CA SER A 504 19.45 -19.07 50.38
C SER A 504 19.88 -20.54 50.31
N VAL A 505 20.67 -20.94 49.31
CA VAL A 505 21.27 -22.27 49.19
C VAL A 505 22.14 -22.58 50.42
N THR A 506 22.93 -21.61 50.87
CA THR A 506 23.76 -21.74 52.07
C THR A 506 22.90 -21.88 53.34
N LYS A 507 21.84 -21.07 53.45
CA LYS A 507 20.86 -21.19 54.55
C LYS A 507 20.08 -22.50 54.49
N ASN A 508 19.70 -22.96 53.31
CA ASN A 508 18.98 -24.22 53.08
C ASN A 508 19.86 -25.41 53.44
N GLN A 509 21.17 -25.39 53.13
CA GLN A 509 22.11 -26.40 53.63
C GLN A 509 22.14 -26.45 55.17
N ALA A 510 22.22 -25.30 55.84
CA ALA A 510 22.17 -25.24 57.30
C ALA A 510 20.81 -25.72 57.85
N SER A 511 19.71 -25.32 57.22
CA SER A 511 18.36 -25.75 57.56
C SER A 511 18.15 -27.25 57.34
N ILE A 512 18.71 -27.85 56.29
CA ILE A 512 18.65 -29.30 56.05
C ILE A 512 19.34 -30.06 57.18
N VAL A 513 20.51 -29.58 57.65
CA VAL A 513 21.19 -30.17 58.81
C VAL A 513 20.29 -30.11 60.05
N GLN A 514 19.62 -28.98 60.26
CA GLN A 514 18.71 -28.79 61.39
C GLN A 514 17.40 -29.58 61.26
N ILE A 515 16.84 -29.70 60.05
CA ILE A 515 15.64 -30.49 59.72
C ILE A 515 15.95 -31.97 59.92
N ASN A 516 17.08 -32.47 59.41
CA ASN A 516 17.49 -33.86 59.61
C ASN A 516 17.72 -34.17 61.10
N TYR A 517 18.32 -33.23 61.84
CA TYR A 517 18.48 -33.36 63.29
C TYR A 517 17.11 -33.39 64.01
N THR A 518 16.20 -32.49 63.66
CA THR A 518 14.86 -32.38 64.27
C THR A 518 13.96 -33.54 63.88
N ALA A 519 14.01 -34.01 62.63
CA ALA A 519 13.29 -35.16 62.14
C ALA A 519 13.79 -36.46 62.79
N GLY A 520 15.11 -36.59 63.01
CA GLY A 520 15.66 -37.69 63.81
C GLY A 520 15.21 -37.64 65.27
N LEU A 521 15.06 -36.45 65.85
CA LEU A 521 14.49 -36.30 67.21
C LEU A 521 12.98 -36.63 67.23
N LEU A 522 12.23 -36.22 66.21
CA LEU A 522 10.80 -36.55 66.06
C LEU A 522 10.57 -38.03 65.81
N GLU A 523 11.43 -38.70 65.06
CA GLU A 523 11.40 -40.16 64.88
C GLU A 523 11.60 -40.87 66.23
N TYR A 524 12.53 -40.38 67.05
CA TYR A 524 12.76 -40.87 68.41
C TYR A 524 11.57 -40.63 69.34
N GLU A 525 11.00 -39.42 69.34
CA GLU A 525 9.82 -39.05 70.13
C GLU A 525 8.56 -39.78 69.66
N ALA A 526 8.36 -39.96 68.36
CA ALA A 526 7.24 -40.71 67.78
C ALA A 526 7.35 -42.20 68.10
N ALA A 527 8.56 -42.77 68.08
CA ALA A 527 8.80 -44.14 68.53
C ALA A 527 8.48 -44.30 70.03
N SER A 528 8.85 -43.32 70.87
CA SER A 528 8.52 -43.31 72.30
C SER A 528 7.02 -43.13 72.57
N LEU A 529 6.35 -42.28 71.78
CA LEU A 529 4.91 -42.08 71.83
C LEU A 529 4.17 -43.34 71.35
N ARG A 530 4.64 -44.01 70.30
CA ARG A 530 4.09 -45.28 69.82
C ARG A 530 4.25 -46.36 70.88
N GLU A 531 5.38 -46.45 71.55
CA GLU A 531 5.58 -47.35 72.69
C GLU A 531 4.59 -47.06 73.83
N SER A 532 4.38 -45.78 74.15
CA SER A 532 3.42 -45.35 75.17
C SER A 532 1.95 -45.59 74.78
N VAL A 533 1.61 -45.41 73.51
CA VAL A 533 0.27 -45.60 72.94
C VAL A 533 -0.03 -47.08 72.70
N SER A 534 0.99 -47.93 72.47
CA SER A 534 0.86 -49.39 72.33
C SER A 534 0.33 -50.08 73.59
N LEU A 535 0.38 -49.39 74.73
CA LEU A 535 -0.28 -49.80 75.98
C LEU A 535 -1.81 -49.77 75.87
N PHE A 536 -2.36 -49.08 74.86
CA PHE A 536 -3.80 -49.01 74.57
C PHE A 536 -4.16 -49.85 73.33
N ARG A 537 -5.21 -50.66 73.42
CA ARG A 537 -5.73 -51.41 72.26
C ARG A 537 -6.88 -50.67 71.56
N LEU A 538 -6.66 -50.22 70.33
CA LEU A 538 -7.66 -49.55 69.49
C LEU A 538 -8.45 -50.53 68.59
N PRO A 539 -9.67 -50.16 68.15
CA PRO A 539 -10.34 -50.86 67.07
C PRO A 539 -9.69 -50.51 65.71
N GLU A 540 -9.38 -51.53 64.92
CA GLU A 540 -8.82 -51.38 63.56
C GLU A 540 -9.83 -50.69 62.61
N PRO A 541 -9.36 -49.89 61.61
CA PRO A 541 -10.21 -49.41 60.53
C PRO A 541 -10.94 -50.59 59.91
N LYS A 542 -12.26 -50.49 59.83
CA LYS A 542 -13.06 -51.57 59.27
C LYS A 542 -12.84 -51.60 57.76
N ARG A 543 -11.94 -52.46 57.31
CA ARG A 543 -11.87 -52.85 55.89
C ARG A 543 -13.12 -53.64 55.53
N GLY A 544 -13.63 -53.32 54.37
CA GLY A 544 -14.81 -53.91 53.80
C GLY A 544 -16.12 -53.30 54.25
N GLY A 545 -17.21 -53.89 53.75
CA GLY A 545 -18.54 -53.29 53.83
C GLY A 545 -18.87 -52.42 52.62
N GLN A 546 -20.09 -51.89 52.61
CA GLN A 546 -20.71 -51.19 51.49
C GLN A 546 -21.03 -49.75 51.89
N LEU A 547 -20.70 -48.79 51.02
CA LEU A 547 -21.11 -47.40 51.17
C LEU A 547 -22.37 -47.15 50.34
N SER A 548 -23.46 -46.71 50.96
CA SER A 548 -24.70 -46.35 50.25
C SER A 548 -24.83 -44.83 50.13
N CYS A 549 -25.01 -44.30 48.92
CA CYS A 549 -25.07 -42.86 48.68
C CYS A 549 -26.27 -42.45 47.83
N GLY A 550 -26.91 -41.35 48.21
CA GLY A 550 -27.99 -40.74 47.45
C GLY A 550 -27.51 -39.56 46.59
N VAL A 551 -27.96 -39.50 45.33
CA VAL A 551 -27.76 -38.34 44.44
C VAL A 551 -29.10 -37.87 43.83
N PRO A 552 -29.39 -36.55 43.79
CA PRO A 552 -30.73 -36.03 43.47
C PRO A 552 -31.06 -35.92 41.97
N ALA A 553 -30.29 -36.59 41.10
CA ALA A 553 -30.49 -36.54 39.66
C ALA A 553 -30.19 -37.89 39.00
N GLY A 554 -30.97 -38.20 37.96
CA GLY A 554 -30.78 -39.40 37.16
C GLY A 554 -29.40 -39.46 36.49
N ILE A 555 -28.91 -40.68 36.35
CA ILE A 555 -27.71 -40.99 35.58
C ILE A 555 -28.20 -41.54 34.25
N PRO A 556 -28.12 -40.79 33.13
CA PRO A 556 -28.71 -41.23 31.85
C PRO A 556 -27.77 -42.14 31.05
N THR A 557 -26.46 -42.00 31.24
CA THR A 557 -25.41 -42.72 30.52
C THR A 557 -24.20 -42.95 31.41
N LEU A 558 -23.45 -44.02 31.13
CA LEU A 558 -22.13 -44.30 31.71
C LEU A 558 -20.98 -44.06 30.72
N ASP A 559 -21.24 -43.42 29.58
CA ASP A 559 -20.17 -42.96 28.70
C ASP A 559 -19.59 -41.63 29.19
N VAL A 560 -18.27 -41.62 29.34
CA VAL A 560 -17.50 -40.43 29.67
C VAL A 560 -17.68 -39.30 28.64
N LEU A 561 -17.99 -39.63 27.38
CA LEU A 561 -18.13 -38.65 26.28
C LEU A 561 -19.48 -37.94 26.20
N GLU A 562 -20.55 -38.54 26.73
CA GLU A 562 -21.93 -38.10 26.52
C GLU A 562 -22.67 -37.78 27.84
N SER A 563 -22.03 -38.00 28.98
CA SER A 563 -22.54 -37.52 30.27
C SER A 563 -22.68 -35.99 30.27
N SER A 564 -23.64 -35.45 31.02
CA SER A 564 -23.89 -34.00 31.11
C SER A 564 -24.35 -33.54 32.50
N THR A 565 -24.41 -34.45 33.49
CA THR A 565 -24.85 -34.14 34.86
C THR A 565 -23.71 -34.29 35.86
N LEU A 566 -23.75 -33.51 36.95
CA LEU A 566 -22.78 -33.62 38.05
C LEU A 566 -22.83 -35.02 38.71
N SER A 567 -24.02 -35.62 38.87
CA SER A 567 -24.15 -36.98 39.41
C SER A 567 -23.47 -38.04 38.55
N SER A 568 -23.54 -37.90 37.22
CA SER A 568 -22.82 -38.79 36.30
C SER A 568 -21.30 -38.53 36.37
N HIS A 569 -20.86 -37.30 36.60
CA HIS A 569 -19.45 -36.99 36.83
C HIS A 569 -18.90 -37.67 38.09
N ASP A 570 -19.60 -37.54 39.22
CA ASP A 570 -19.22 -38.14 40.51
C ASP A 570 -19.16 -39.68 40.42
N LEU A 571 -20.07 -40.31 39.67
CA LEU A 571 -20.02 -41.76 39.41
C LEU A 571 -18.82 -42.14 38.54
N LEU A 572 -18.61 -41.43 37.43
CA LEU A 572 -17.59 -41.81 36.45
C LEU A 572 -16.18 -41.64 36.98
N SER A 573 -15.92 -40.67 37.86
CA SER A 573 -14.61 -40.51 38.52
C SER A 573 -14.23 -41.68 39.43
N MET A 574 -15.20 -42.44 39.94
CA MET A 574 -14.93 -43.68 40.68
C MET A 574 -14.58 -44.88 39.79
N ILE A 575 -14.93 -44.83 38.50
CA ILE A 575 -14.73 -45.92 37.54
C ILE A 575 -13.53 -45.65 36.63
N CYS A 576 -13.40 -44.45 36.11
CA CYS A 576 -12.38 -44.06 35.15
C CYS A 576 -11.53 -42.92 35.70
N GLU A 577 -10.23 -42.95 35.44
CA GLU A 577 -9.33 -41.86 35.81
C GLU A 577 -8.78 -41.16 34.55
N CYS A 578 -8.38 -39.91 34.75
CA CYS A 578 -7.68 -39.10 33.76
C CYS A 578 -6.16 -39.15 34.03
N LEU A 579 -5.36 -38.46 33.21
CA LEU A 579 -3.92 -38.30 33.48
C LEU A 579 -3.66 -37.61 34.82
N VAL A 580 -4.48 -36.61 35.14
CA VAL A 580 -4.42 -35.81 36.37
C VAL A 580 -5.80 -35.76 37.03
N GLY A 581 -5.82 -35.58 38.34
CA GLY A 581 -7.03 -35.48 39.17
C GLY A 581 -7.22 -34.08 39.74
N ALA A 582 -8.38 -33.84 40.34
CA ALA A 582 -8.66 -32.62 41.10
C ALA A 582 -8.65 -32.96 42.60
N GLY A 583 -7.78 -32.30 43.36
CA GLY A 583 -7.64 -32.44 44.81
C GLY A 583 -8.76 -31.73 45.59
N GLU A 584 -8.68 -31.80 46.93
CA GLU A 584 -9.73 -31.29 47.82
C GLU A 584 -9.97 -29.77 47.71
N SER A 585 -8.96 -28.99 47.30
CA SER A 585 -9.07 -27.54 47.08
C SER A 585 -9.09 -27.14 45.60
N ALA A 586 -9.45 -28.08 44.71
CA ALA A 586 -9.48 -27.94 43.26
C ALA A 586 -8.10 -27.71 42.59
N GLU A 587 -7.02 -28.00 43.30
CA GLU A 587 -5.68 -28.11 42.73
C GLU A 587 -5.53 -29.35 41.84
N VAL A 588 -4.68 -29.27 40.83
CA VAL A 588 -4.40 -30.42 39.95
C VAL A 588 -3.40 -31.35 40.64
N GLU A 589 -3.74 -32.64 40.77
CA GLU A 589 -2.90 -33.65 41.42
C GLU A 589 -2.59 -34.86 40.50
N PRO A 590 -1.54 -35.66 40.80
CA PRO A 590 -1.20 -36.84 40.02
C PRO A 590 -2.25 -37.97 40.09
N ALA A 591 -2.88 -38.30 38.96
CA ALA A 591 -3.77 -39.47 38.80
C ALA A 591 -3.05 -40.58 38.02
N LEU A 592 -3.44 -40.94 36.79
CA LEU A 592 -2.72 -41.97 36.02
C LEU A 592 -1.30 -41.56 35.64
N ALA A 593 -1.01 -40.27 35.55
CA ALA A 593 0.34 -39.74 35.50
C ALA A 593 0.87 -39.55 36.92
N SER A 594 2.08 -40.06 37.18
CA SER A 594 2.81 -39.87 38.43
C SER A 594 3.43 -38.48 38.57
N ALA A 595 3.78 -37.86 37.44
CA ALA A 595 4.35 -36.51 37.34
C ALA A 595 4.16 -35.97 35.91
N TRP A 596 4.35 -34.66 35.74
CA TRP A 596 4.38 -34.02 34.43
C TRP A 596 5.35 -32.83 34.39
N GLU A 597 5.79 -32.48 33.19
CA GLU A 597 6.63 -31.32 32.90
C GLU A 597 5.96 -30.45 31.83
N VAL A 598 6.07 -29.13 31.98
CA VAL A 598 5.56 -28.15 31.02
C VAL A 598 6.75 -27.40 30.41
N SER A 599 6.81 -27.28 29.10
CA SER A 599 7.86 -26.53 28.41
C SER A 599 7.83 -25.04 28.78
N ALA A 600 8.97 -24.36 28.64
CA ALA A 600 9.10 -22.94 28.99
C ALA A 600 8.17 -22.00 28.21
N ASP A 601 7.77 -22.40 26.99
CA ASP A 601 6.80 -21.66 26.17
C ASP A 601 5.34 -22.03 26.47
N GLY A 602 5.08 -22.94 27.41
CA GLY A 602 3.74 -23.34 27.87
C GLY A 602 2.96 -24.21 26.88
N ARG A 603 3.61 -24.78 25.86
CA ARG A 603 2.93 -25.51 24.77
C ARG A 603 3.08 -27.02 24.82
N ILE A 604 4.15 -27.55 25.38
CA ILE A 604 4.41 -29.00 25.42
C ILE A 604 4.26 -29.49 26.86
N TYR A 605 3.36 -30.46 27.05
CA TYR A 605 3.09 -31.13 28.32
C TYR A 605 3.54 -32.59 28.20
N THR A 606 4.53 -32.97 29.01
CA THR A 606 5.06 -34.35 29.04
C THR A 606 4.64 -35.03 30.34
N PHE A 607 3.86 -36.11 30.25
CA PHE A 607 3.33 -36.86 31.39
C PHE A 607 4.03 -38.20 31.55
N GLN A 608 4.41 -38.52 32.78
CA GLN A 608 4.99 -39.81 33.15
C GLN A 608 3.94 -40.73 33.78
N MET A 609 3.54 -41.77 33.05
CA MET A 609 2.50 -42.72 33.46
C MET A 609 2.93 -43.55 34.69
N ARG A 610 1.98 -43.88 35.55
CA ARG A 610 2.19 -44.77 36.69
C ARG A 610 2.50 -46.19 36.21
N ARG A 611 3.68 -46.69 36.59
CA ARG A 611 4.06 -48.07 36.33
C ARG A 611 3.14 -49.03 37.07
N GLY A 612 2.55 -49.97 36.32
CA GLY A 612 1.71 -51.01 36.88
C GLY A 612 0.24 -50.65 37.04
N ALA A 613 -0.19 -49.44 36.62
CA ALA A 613 -1.62 -49.11 36.57
C ALA A 613 -2.36 -50.06 35.61
N ARG A 614 -3.56 -50.53 36.02
CA ARG A 614 -4.35 -51.51 35.28
C ARG A 614 -5.77 -51.02 35.03
N PHE A 615 -6.32 -51.40 33.89
CA PHE A 615 -7.75 -51.37 33.64
C PHE A 615 -8.46 -52.48 34.43
N HIS A 616 -9.77 -52.34 34.66
CA HIS A 616 -10.58 -53.34 35.36
C HIS A 616 -10.59 -54.73 34.69
N ASN A 617 -10.20 -54.82 33.41
CA ASN A 617 -10.03 -56.07 32.67
C ASN A 617 -8.64 -56.73 32.87
N GLY A 618 -7.76 -56.12 33.70
CA GLY A 618 -6.44 -56.61 34.06
C GLY A 618 -5.31 -56.14 33.14
N ARG A 619 -5.60 -55.48 32.02
CA ARG A 619 -4.56 -54.97 31.11
C ARG A 619 -3.83 -53.77 31.72
N LEU A 620 -2.51 -53.69 31.51
CA LEU A 620 -1.71 -52.52 31.88
C LEU A 620 -2.09 -51.29 31.03
N VAL A 621 -2.16 -50.14 31.69
CA VAL A 621 -2.32 -48.83 31.05
C VAL A 621 -0.98 -48.39 30.47
N ASN A 622 -0.99 -47.88 29.23
CA ASN A 622 0.18 -47.33 28.57
C ASN A 622 -0.13 -45.99 27.89
N ALA A 623 0.90 -45.30 27.41
CA ALA A 623 0.76 -44.01 26.76
C ALA A 623 -0.12 -44.06 25.49
N SER A 624 -0.17 -45.18 24.77
CA SER A 624 -1.00 -45.31 23.56
C SER A 624 -2.50 -45.33 23.86
N ASP A 625 -2.91 -45.75 25.05
CA ASP A 625 -4.31 -45.67 25.51
C ASP A 625 -4.75 -44.22 25.70
N VAL A 626 -3.81 -43.38 26.13
CA VAL A 626 -4.05 -41.95 26.29
C VAL A 626 -4.25 -41.31 24.93
N ILE A 627 -3.36 -41.59 23.97
CA ILE A 627 -3.50 -41.08 22.61
C ILE A 627 -4.79 -41.57 21.96
N TYR A 628 -5.15 -42.83 22.18
CA TYR A 628 -6.43 -43.36 21.72
C TYR A 628 -7.62 -42.59 22.33
N SER A 629 -7.61 -42.38 23.64
CA SER A 629 -8.71 -41.71 24.36
C SER A 629 -8.86 -40.26 23.90
N VAL A 630 -7.76 -39.51 23.74
CA VAL A 630 -7.75 -38.15 23.18
C VAL A 630 -8.37 -38.14 21.78
N ARG A 631 -7.93 -39.06 20.90
CA ARG A 631 -8.48 -39.19 19.54
C ARG A 631 -9.97 -39.54 19.55
N ARG A 632 -10.39 -40.44 20.45
CA ARG A 632 -11.78 -40.83 20.62
C ARG A 632 -12.63 -39.63 21.02
N THR A 633 -12.19 -38.85 22.02
CA THR A 633 -12.90 -37.65 22.47
C THR A 633 -13.06 -36.63 21.33
N LEU A 634 -11.99 -36.35 20.58
CA LEU A 634 -12.04 -35.42 19.44
C LEU A 634 -13.00 -35.86 18.32
N ARG A 635 -13.15 -37.16 18.07
CA ARG A 635 -13.96 -37.70 16.96
C ARG A 635 -15.40 -38.03 17.34
N GLN A 636 -15.62 -38.49 18.56
CA GLN A 636 -16.88 -39.12 18.95
C GLN A 636 -17.68 -38.27 19.95
N SER A 637 -17.05 -37.39 20.72
CA SER A 637 -17.78 -36.60 21.73
C SER A 637 -18.45 -35.40 21.11
N LYS A 638 -19.75 -35.25 21.34
CA LYS A 638 -20.50 -34.04 20.94
C LYS A 638 -20.30 -32.86 21.90
N SER A 639 -19.97 -33.14 23.16
CA SER A 639 -19.95 -32.15 24.24
C SER A 639 -18.58 -31.94 24.89
N GLY A 640 -17.59 -32.79 24.59
CA GLY A 640 -16.27 -32.80 25.22
C GLY A 640 -15.09 -32.66 24.27
N ALA A 641 -15.32 -32.61 22.95
CA ALA A 641 -14.23 -32.48 21.96
C ALA A 641 -13.38 -31.22 22.18
N TRP A 642 -13.98 -30.15 22.71
CA TRP A 642 -13.30 -28.88 23.01
C TRP A 642 -12.12 -29.02 23.97
N VAL A 643 -12.11 -30.03 24.84
CA VAL A 643 -11.01 -30.28 25.81
C VAL A 643 -9.66 -30.44 25.12
N PHE A 644 -9.66 -30.96 23.89
CA PHE A 644 -8.44 -31.27 23.14
C PHE A 644 -8.31 -30.48 21.84
N LYS A 645 -9.24 -29.56 21.52
CA LYS A 645 -9.22 -28.77 20.26
C LYS A 645 -7.97 -27.89 20.13
N SER A 646 -7.35 -27.48 21.24
CA SER A 646 -6.12 -26.69 21.29
C SER A 646 -4.85 -27.49 20.98
N LEU A 647 -4.91 -28.81 20.81
CA LEU A 647 -3.73 -29.59 20.40
C LEU A 647 -3.38 -29.31 18.93
N VAL A 648 -2.09 -29.35 18.60
CA VAL A 648 -1.63 -29.18 17.21
C VAL A 648 -2.30 -30.21 16.29
N GLY A 649 -3.05 -29.73 15.31
CA GLY A 649 -3.79 -30.55 14.35
C GLY A 649 -5.13 -31.12 14.84
N ALA A 650 -5.56 -30.83 16.07
CA ALA A 650 -6.80 -31.39 16.63
C ALA A 650 -8.07 -30.94 15.93
N GLU A 651 -8.17 -29.68 15.46
CA GLU A 651 -9.36 -29.23 14.74
C GLU A 651 -9.54 -29.97 13.41
N ALA A 652 -8.47 -30.06 12.60
CA ALA A 652 -8.50 -30.80 11.35
C ALA A 652 -8.79 -32.30 11.58
N PHE A 653 -8.24 -32.85 12.66
CA PHE A 653 -8.53 -34.23 13.08
C PHE A 653 -10.00 -34.39 13.46
N ALA A 654 -10.55 -33.55 14.34
CA ALA A 654 -11.94 -33.62 14.79
C ALA A 654 -12.94 -33.50 13.63
N ARG A 655 -12.67 -32.64 12.63
CA ARG A 655 -13.49 -32.49 11.42
C ARG A 655 -13.38 -33.63 10.42
N GLY A 656 -12.43 -34.54 10.60
CA GLY A 656 -12.17 -35.63 9.66
C GLY A 656 -11.42 -35.25 8.40
N GLU A 657 -10.71 -34.13 8.43
CA GLU A 657 -9.86 -33.66 7.32
C GLU A 657 -8.50 -34.34 7.31
N THR A 658 -8.06 -34.86 8.47
CA THR A 658 -6.83 -35.65 8.62
C THR A 658 -7.02 -36.78 9.62
N GLU A 659 -6.27 -37.87 9.43
CA GLU A 659 -6.14 -38.96 10.40
C GLU A 659 -4.95 -38.76 11.35
N GLU A 660 -4.11 -37.76 11.09
CA GLU A 660 -2.96 -37.42 11.92
C GLU A 660 -3.38 -36.48 13.06
N LEU A 661 -2.84 -36.75 14.26
CA LEU A 661 -2.97 -35.86 15.42
C LEU A 661 -1.57 -35.59 15.97
N PRO A 662 -0.78 -34.72 15.31
CA PRO A 662 0.60 -34.48 15.72
C PRO A 662 0.68 -33.97 17.16
N GLY A 663 -0.29 -33.18 17.62
CA GLY A 663 -0.32 -32.66 18.99
C GLY A 663 -0.50 -33.69 20.10
N ALA A 664 -0.70 -34.98 19.81
CA ALA A 664 -0.81 -36.03 20.83
C ALA A 664 0.06 -37.24 20.46
N ARG A 665 1.13 -37.48 21.22
CA ARG A 665 2.12 -38.51 20.92
C ARG A 665 2.45 -39.35 22.15
N ALA A 666 2.59 -40.65 21.96
CA ALA A 666 3.25 -41.52 22.92
C ALA A 666 4.74 -41.51 22.58
N ARG A 667 5.59 -40.92 23.43
CA ARG A 667 7.05 -40.92 23.23
C ARG A 667 7.63 -42.32 23.44
N ASP A 668 7.09 -43.04 24.41
CA ASP A 668 7.36 -44.45 24.70
C ASP A 668 6.12 -45.07 25.40
N GLU A 669 6.22 -46.28 25.94
CA GLU A 669 5.09 -46.97 26.59
C GLU A 669 4.54 -46.26 27.84
N GLN A 670 5.34 -45.40 28.49
CA GLN A 670 4.99 -44.75 29.77
C GLN A 670 5.11 -43.23 29.72
N THR A 671 5.48 -42.65 28.58
CA THR A 671 5.61 -41.20 28.40
C THR A 671 4.61 -40.68 27.36
N VAL A 672 3.70 -39.81 27.79
CA VAL A 672 2.75 -39.12 26.91
C VAL A 672 3.22 -37.68 26.69
N GLU A 673 3.15 -37.21 25.46
CA GLU A 673 3.37 -35.80 25.11
C GLU A 673 2.12 -35.23 24.45
N LEU A 674 1.66 -34.08 24.97
CA LEU A 674 0.59 -33.27 24.40
C LEU A 674 1.15 -31.89 24.04
N GLU A 675 1.03 -31.50 22.77
CA GLU A 675 1.55 -30.25 22.21
C GLU A 675 0.38 -29.36 21.76
N LEU A 676 0.33 -28.15 22.31
CA LEU A 676 -0.70 -27.14 22.07
C LEU A 676 -0.33 -26.20 20.91
N SER A 677 -1.34 -25.79 20.14
CA SER A 677 -1.23 -24.76 19.10
C SER A 677 -0.94 -23.37 19.66
N GLU A 678 -1.18 -23.13 20.94
CA GLU A 678 -0.83 -21.91 21.68
C GLU A 678 -0.78 -22.21 23.19
N PRO A 679 -0.01 -21.45 23.99
CA PRO A 679 0.02 -21.68 25.43
C PRO A 679 -1.36 -21.46 26.07
N LEU A 680 -1.82 -22.45 26.83
CA LEU A 680 -3.10 -22.43 27.53
C LEU A 680 -2.89 -22.72 29.02
N ALA A 681 -2.94 -21.67 29.85
CA ALA A 681 -2.56 -21.74 31.27
C ALA A 681 -3.40 -22.74 32.08
N PHE A 682 -4.66 -22.94 31.69
CA PHE A 682 -5.62 -23.83 32.36
C PHE A 682 -5.78 -25.20 31.66
N PHE A 683 -4.83 -25.60 30.80
CA PHE A 683 -4.88 -26.90 30.13
C PHE A 683 -4.86 -28.09 31.11
N LEU A 684 -4.03 -28.04 32.15
CA LEU A 684 -3.96 -29.10 33.17
C LEU A 684 -5.31 -29.29 33.91
N PRO A 685 -5.96 -28.23 34.42
CA PRO A 685 -7.33 -28.33 34.94
C PRO A 685 -8.34 -28.95 33.97
N MET A 686 -8.24 -28.66 32.66
CA MET A 686 -9.11 -29.30 31.66
C MET A 686 -8.89 -30.81 31.55
N LEU A 687 -7.67 -31.30 31.83
CA LEU A 687 -7.38 -32.74 31.83
C LEU A 687 -7.91 -33.48 33.06
N CYS A 688 -8.41 -32.78 34.08
CA CYS A 688 -9.13 -33.39 35.20
C CYS A 688 -10.57 -33.78 34.81
N LEU A 689 -11.10 -33.21 33.72
CA LEU A 689 -12.46 -33.44 33.27
C LEU A 689 -12.64 -34.89 32.81
N ARG A 690 -13.80 -35.49 33.12
CA ARG A 690 -14.17 -36.83 32.65
C ARG A 690 -14.00 -37.07 31.14
N PHE A 691 -14.06 -36.03 30.30
CA PHE A 691 -13.83 -36.14 28.85
C PHE A 691 -12.39 -36.54 28.50
N ALA A 692 -11.45 -36.36 29.43
CA ALA A 692 -10.06 -36.76 29.37
C ALA A 692 -9.78 -38.12 30.04
N ALA A 693 -10.83 -38.85 30.46
CA ALA A 693 -10.69 -40.17 31.07
C ALA A 693 -10.08 -41.18 30.09
N ILE A 694 -9.17 -42.02 30.59
CA ILE A 694 -8.43 -42.97 29.78
C ILE A 694 -9.20 -44.28 29.70
N VAL A 695 -9.47 -44.74 28.48
CA VAL A 695 -10.26 -45.94 28.21
C VAL A 695 -9.48 -46.97 27.40
N PRO A 696 -9.74 -48.27 27.60
CA PRO A 696 -9.05 -49.32 26.87
C PRO A 696 -9.59 -49.44 25.44
N ARG A 697 -8.71 -49.21 24.47
CA ARG A 697 -9.04 -49.23 23.03
C ARG A 697 -9.82 -50.46 22.61
N GLU A 698 -9.40 -51.63 23.08
CA GLU A 698 -9.96 -52.92 22.71
C GLU A 698 -11.41 -53.11 23.17
N GLU A 699 -11.85 -52.45 24.25
CA GLU A 699 -13.24 -52.53 24.73
C GLU A 699 -14.18 -51.61 23.93
N ILE A 700 -13.63 -50.60 23.25
CA ILE A 700 -14.40 -49.66 22.43
C ILE A 700 -14.50 -50.13 20.98
N GLU A 701 -13.38 -50.57 20.37
CA GLU A 701 -13.36 -50.91 18.93
C GLU A 701 -14.15 -52.18 18.58
N GLN A 702 -14.42 -53.06 19.55
CA GLN A 702 -15.14 -54.32 19.32
C GLN A 702 -16.56 -54.12 18.76
N ASP A 703 -17.29 -53.11 19.24
CA ASP A 703 -18.68 -52.85 18.86
C ASP A 703 -19.01 -51.36 18.70
N GLY A 704 -17.98 -50.51 18.61
CA GLY A 704 -18.15 -49.06 18.55
C GLY A 704 -18.54 -48.42 19.88
N GLY A 705 -18.30 -49.10 21.01
CA GLY A 705 -18.55 -48.61 22.36
C GLY A 705 -19.96 -48.91 22.90
N ALA A 706 -20.80 -49.65 22.17
CA ALA A 706 -22.17 -49.95 22.58
C ALA A 706 -22.22 -50.72 23.91
N ARG A 707 -21.32 -51.68 24.11
CA ARG A 707 -21.17 -52.41 25.38
C ARG A 707 -20.52 -51.56 26.46
N PHE A 708 -19.57 -50.71 26.11
CA PHE A 708 -18.89 -49.83 27.06
C PHE A 708 -19.87 -48.90 27.78
N ILE A 709 -20.89 -48.40 27.07
CA ILE A 709 -21.95 -47.54 27.63
C ILE A 709 -22.77 -48.27 28.73
N GLN A 710 -22.88 -49.60 28.65
CA GLN A 710 -23.61 -50.40 29.64
C GLN A 710 -22.70 -50.97 30.73
N LYS A 711 -21.44 -51.23 30.40
CA LYS A 711 -20.45 -51.83 31.28
C LYS A 711 -19.08 -51.21 31.03
N PRO A 712 -18.83 -50.00 31.55
CA PRO A 712 -17.56 -49.31 31.35
C PRO A 712 -16.42 -50.09 32.01
N VAL A 713 -15.29 -50.10 31.33
CA VAL A 713 -14.01 -50.61 31.84
C VAL A 713 -13.10 -49.40 32.01
N GLY A 714 -12.79 -49.04 33.26
CA GLY A 714 -11.90 -47.93 33.56
C GLY A 714 -10.68 -48.38 34.33
N THR A 715 -9.99 -47.43 34.95
CA THR A 715 -8.77 -47.65 35.76
C THR A 715 -8.99 -47.31 37.23
N GLY A 716 -10.14 -46.73 37.57
CA GLY A 716 -10.44 -46.19 38.89
C GLY A 716 -10.63 -47.25 39.98
N PRO A 717 -10.81 -46.81 41.24
CA PRO A 717 -10.84 -47.68 42.41
C PRO A 717 -12.01 -48.67 42.44
N PHE A 718 -13.07 -48.43 41.66
CA PHE A 718 -14.25 -49.28 41.62
C PHE A 718 -14.64 -49.68 40.20
N ARG A 719 -15.09 -50.93 40.04
CA ARG A 719 -15.65 -51.47 38.81
C ARG A 719 -17.16 -51.61 38.91
N LEU A 720 -17.86 -51.43 37.78
CA LEU A 720 -19.31 -51.59 37.73
C LEU A 720 -19.73 -53.06 37.96
N VAL A 721 -20.65 -53.26 38.90
CA VAL A 721 -21.34 -54.54 39.14
C VAL A 721 -22.68 -54.56 38.40
N SER A 722 -23.53 -53.57 38.66
CA SER A 722 -24.87 -53.48 38.08
C SER A 722 -25.27 -52.02 37.87
N TYR A 723 -26.08 -51.79 36.83
CA TYR A 723 -26.67 -50.49 36.52
C TYR A 723 -28.15 -50.70 36.19
N ASP A 724 -29.00 -50.47 37.19
CA ASP A 724 -30.45 -50.61 37.09
C ASP A 724 -31.08 -49.23 36.93
N ARG A 725 -31.42 -48.90 35.68
CA ARG A 725 -31.99 -47.60 35.34
C ARG A 725 -33.40 -47.40 35.85
N GLU A 726 -34.19 -48.48 35.91
CA GLU A 726 -35.60 -48.42 36.33
C GLU A 726 -35.71 -48.31 37.85
N ALA A 727 -34.86 -49.02 38.58
CA ALA A 727 -34.79 -48.91 40.05
C ALA A 727 -34.08 -47.63 40.52
N GLY A 728 -33.29 -47.00 39.64
CA GLY A 728 -32.50 -45.82 39.96
C GLY A 728 -31.28 -46.15 40.82
N ARG A 729 -30.57 -47.24 40.49
CA ARG A 729 -29.50 -47.80 41.33
C ARG A 729 -28.28 -48.24 40.53
N VAL A 730 -27.10 -47.90 41.02
CA VAL A 730 -25.79 -48.33 40.49
C VAL A 730 -25.02 -49.02 41.59
N GLU A 731 -24.47 -50.19 41.31
CA GLU A 731 -23.63 -50.91 42.26
C GLU A 731 -22.21 -51.04 41.71
N LEU A 732 -21.24 -50.68 42.55
CA LEU A 732 -19.82 -50.75 42.27
C LEU A 732 -19.15 -51.67 43.28
N ALA A 733 -18.13 -52.41 42.83
CA ALA A 733 -17.27 -53.21 43.67
C ALA A 733 -15.84 -52.68 43.60
N ARG A 734 -15.09 -52.80 44.70
CA ARG A 734 -13.67 -52.46 44.72
C ARG A 734 -12.92 -53.22 43.62
N PHE A 735 -11.99 -52.54 42.97
CA PHE A 735 -11.02 -53.16 42.09
C PHE A 735 -9.76 -53.51 42.88
N ASP A 736 -9.56 -54.79 43.21
CA ASP A 736 -8.46 -55.22 44.09
C ASP A 736 -7.05 -55.01 43.50
N GLU A 737 -6.94 -54.82 42.18
CA GLU A 737 -5.69 -54.51 41.48
C GLU A 737 -5.51 -53.01 41.21
N TYR A 738 -6.30 -52.16 41.88
CA TYR A 738 -6.14 -50.72 41.78
C TYR A 738 -4.72 -50.30 42.22
N TRP A 739 -4.13 -49.35 41.50
CA TRP A 739 -2.72 -49.00 41.65
C TRP A 739 -2.38 -48.44 43.05
N ASN A 740 -3.36 -47.82 43.71
CA ASN A 740 -3.27 -47.47 45.12
C ASN A 740 -3.81 -48.63 45.96
N SER A 741 -2.96 -49.53 46.43
CA SER A 741 -3.42 -50.71 47.19
C SER A 741 -3.95 -50.40 48.60
N GLU A 742 -3.68 -49.19 49.12
CA GLU A 742 -4.10 -48.82 50.47
C GLU A 742 -5.58 -48.40 50.51
N GLU A 743 -6.10 -47.86 49.40
CA GLU A 743 -7.46 -47.33 49.24
C GLU A 743 -8.12 -47.85 47.95
N PRO A 744 -9.43 -48.13 47.91
CA PRO A 744 -10.44 -47.74 48.88
C PRO A 744 -10.60 -48.77 50.03
N TYR A 745 -11.07 -48.29 51.18
CA TYR A 745 -11.30 -49.13 52.37
C TYR A 745 -12.54 -50.02 52.27
N VAL A 746 -13.57 -49.57 51.54
CA VAL A 746 -14.85 -50.27 51.37
C VAL A 746 -14.77 -51.32 50.25
N ASP A 747 -15.60 -52.36 50.33
CA ASP A 747 -15.67 -53.41 49.29
C ASP A 747 -16.55 -52.99 48.11
N GLY A 748 -17.39 -51.97 48.29
CA GLY A 748 -18.26 -51.48 47.23
C GLY A 748 -19.03 -50.22 47.60
N VAL A 749 -19.60 -49.60 46.57
CA VAL A 749 -20.42 -48.39 46.65
C VAL A 749 -21.74 -48.66 45.95
N THR A 750 -22.85 -48.34 46.59
CA THR A 750 -24.19 -48.35 45.99
C THR A 750 -24.66 -46.91 45.85
N ILE A 751 -24.85 -46.46 44.61
CA ILE A 751 -25.43 -45.15 44.30
C ILE A 751 -26.91 -45.33 44.02
N GLU A 752 -27.74 -44.54 44.69
CA GLU A 752 -29.16 -44.48 44.46
C GLU A 752 -29.56 -43.08 44.04
N TYR A 753 -30.42 -42.99 43.03
CA TYR A 753 -30.91 -41.73 42.49
C TYR A 753 -32.43 -41.76 42.32
N ASP A 754 -33.07 -40.64 42.62
CA ASP A 754 -34.45 -40.35 42.26
C ASP A 754 -34.61 -38.89 41.85
N GLU A 755 -35.68 -38.63 41.12
CA GLU A 755 -36.10 -37.28 40.82
C GLU A 755 -36.58 -36.59 42.10
N ASN A 756 -35.99 -35.43 42.41
CA ASN A 756 -36.29 -34.54 43.55
C ASN A 756 -35.73 -34.95 44.93
N GLY A 757 -35.02 -36.06 45.07
CA GLY A 757 -34.23 -36.39 46.26
C GLY A 757 -35.03 -36.75 47.52
N GLU A 758 -36.36 -36.79 47.48
CA GLU A 758 -37.18 -36.92 48.70
C GLU A 758 -37.09 -38.32 49.33
N ARG A 759 -37.20 -39.37 48.50
CA ARG A 759 -37.06 -40.74 48.99
C ARG A 759 -35.64 -40.98 49.50
N LEU A 760 -34.61 -40.42 48.86
CA LEU A 760 -33.24 -40.47 49.38
C LEU A 760 -33.09 -39.73 50.71
N PHE A 761 -33.69 -38.54 50.86
CA PHE A 761 -33.63 -37.78 52.10
C PHE A 761 -34.22 -38.54 53.29
N GLU A 762 -35.40 -39.15 53.11
CA GLU A 762 -36.03 -39.95 54.17
C GLU A 762 -35.24 -41.22 54.48
N ARG A 763 -34.61 -41.84 53.48
CA ARG A 763 -33.74 -43.01 53.71
C ARG A 763 -32.43 -42.66 54.41
N LEU A 764 -31.87 -41.47 54.16
CA LEU A 764 -30.77 -40.93 54.97
C LEU A 764 -31.21 -40.80 56.43
N ARG A 765 -32.37 -40.20 56.67
CA ARG A 765 -32.91 -40.03 58.03
C ARG A 765 -33.21 -41.37 58.72
N GLY A 766 -33.63 -42.37 57.95
CA GLY A 766 -33.85 -43.74 58.41
C GLY A 766 -32.58 -44.55 58.69
N GLY A 767 -31.39 -44.01 58.35
CA GLY A 767 -30.10 -44.68 58.51
C GLY A 767 -29.81 -45.74 57.44
N GLU A 768 -30.56 -45.74 56.33
CA GLU A 768 -30.38 -46.67 55.21
C GLU A 768 -29.35 -46.16 54.18
N LEU A 769 -29.19 -44.84 54.07
CA LEU A 769 -28.13 -44.20 53.31
C LEU A 769 -27.01 -43.74 54.22
N SER A 770 -25.76 -43.88 53.75
CA SER A 770 -24.57 -43.44 54.46
C SER A 770 -24.34 -41.94 54.26
N PHE A 771 -24.63 -41.40 53.07
CA PHE A 771 -24.62 -39.96 52.82
C PHE A 771 -25.59 -39.57 51.67
N LEU A 772 -25.93 -38.30 51.61
CA LEU A 772 -26.71 -37.68 50.54
C LEU A 772 -25.90 -36.50 49.98
N ARG A 773 -25.67 -36.47 48.66
CA ARG A 773 -24.81 -35.47 48.01
C ARG A 773 -25.34 -34.05 48.12
N GLU A 774 -26.65 -33.89 47.88
CA GLU A 774 -27.36 -32.61 47.89
C GLU A 774 -28.84 -32.85 48.23
N GLY A 775 -29.50 -31.86 48.82
CA GLY A 775 -30.93 -31.87 49.17
C GLY A 775 -31.55 -30.48 49.04
N SER A 776 -32.87 -30.37 49.18
CA SER A 776 -33.53 -29.07 49.03
C SER A 776 -33.06 -28.08 50.12
N PRO A 777 -32.85 -26.79 49.80
CA PRO A 777 -32.35 -25.80 50.75
C PRO A 777 -33.19 -25.73 52.03
N GLU A 778 -34.52 -25.87 51.90
CA GLU A 778 -35.47 -25.88 53.02
C GLU A 778 -35.26 -27.07 53.96
N ARG A 779 -34.99 -28.27 53.42
CA ARG A 779 -34.74 -29.49 54.20
C ARG A 779 -33.39 -29.42 54.91
N ILE A 780 -32.36 -28.94 54.21
CA ILE A 780 -31.03 -28.72 54.80
C ILE A 780 -31.12 -27.68 55.92
N ALA A 781 -31.88 -26.58 55.71
CA ALA A 781 -32.07 -25.54 56.72
C ALA A 781 -32.75 -26.11 57.98
N ARG A 782 -33.71 -27.03 57.82
CA ARG A 782 -34.33 -27.75 58.96
C ARG A 782 -33.32 -28.65 59.68
N LEU A 783 -32.54 -29.45 58.95
CA LEU A 783 -31.50 -30.30 59.57
C LEU A 783 -30.44 -29.48 60.30
N ALA A 784 -30.11 -28.27 59.81
CA ALA A 784 -29.14 -27.38 60.45
C ALA A 784 -29.61 -26.88 61.83
N THR A 785 -30.91 -27.00 62.13
CA THR A 785 -31.49 -26.68 63.44
C THR A 785 -31.59 -27.88 64.39
N ASP A 786 -31.37 -29.10 63.91
CA ASP A 786 -31.43 -30.35 64.69
C ASP A 786 -30.05 -30.67 65.31
N THR A 787 -29.99 -30.87 66.63
CA THR A 787 -28.73 -31.15 67.35
C THR A 787 -28.03 -32.44 66.94
N ASP A 788 -28.77 -33.43 66.46
CA ASP A 788 -28.21 -34.72 66.06
C ASP A 788 -27.66 -34.68 64.62
N TRP A 789 -28.20 -33.80 63.77
CA TRP A 789 -27.84 -33.71 62.34
C TRP A 789 -26.95 -32.53 61.99
N ARG A 790 -26.93 -31.46 62.80
CA ARG A 790 -26.15 -30.25 62.51
C ARG A 790 -24.66 -30.54 62.30
N SER A 791 -24.07 -31.46 63.05
CA SER A 791 -22.66 -31.86 62.88
C SER A 791 -22.38 -32.73 61.65
N CYS A 792 -23.43 -33.17 60.95
CA CYS A 792 -23.35 -34.03 59.77
C CYS A 792 -23.49 -33.24 58.45
N ILE A 793 -23.81 -31.94 58.52
CA ILE A 793 -23.94 -31.08 57.32
C ILE A 793 -22.56 -30.52 56.95
N VAL A 794 -22.17 -30.74 55.69
CA VAL A 794 -20.99 -30.15 55.08
C VAL A 794 -21.45 -29.09 54.08
N SER A 795 -20.91 -27.88 54.18
CA SER A 795 -21.26 -26.73 53.33
C SER A 795 -20.01 -26.17 52.69
N ALA A 796 -20.08 -25.87 51.39
CA ALA A 796 -19.03 -25.26 50.60
C ALA A 796 -19.62 -24.36 49.52
N THR A 797 -18.89 -23.31 49.13
CA THR A 797 -19.26 -22.44 48.01
C THR A 797 -19.01 -23.20 46.70
N GLN A 798 -20.02 -23.27 45.84
CA GLN A 798 -19.88 -23.83 44.50
C GLN A 798 -19.37 -22.77 43.53
N LEU A 799 -18.51 -23.16 42.60
CA LEU A 799 -18.05 -22.31 41.50
C LEU A 799 -19.16 -22.19 40.44
N HIS A 800 -20.24 -21.51 40.81
CA HIS A 800 -21.50 -21.48 40.10
C HIS A 800 -22.11 -20.10 40.13
N THR A 801 -22.74 -19.68 39.03
CA THR A 801 -23.51 -18.43 38.98
C THR A 801 -24.80 -18.64 38.18
N GLN A 802 -25.92 -18.23 38.77
CA GLN A 802 -27.22 -18.17 38.09
C GLN A 802 -27.49 -16.73 37.63
N CYS A 803 -27.90 -16.57 36.38
CA CYS A 803 -28.07 -15.27 35.74
C CYS A 803 -29.30 -15.21 34.81
N LEU A 804 -29.77 -13.99 34.59
CA LEU A 804 -30.67 -13.68 33.48
C LEU A 804 -29.82 -13.25 32.29
N VAL A 805 -30.10 -13.85 31.13
CA VAL A 805 -29.45 -13.53 29.86
C VAL A 805 -30.47 -12.87 28.94
N PHE A 806 -30.04 -11.76 28.32
CA PHE A 806 -30.84 -10.96 27.41
C PHE A 806 -30.33 -11.15 26.00
N ASP A 807 -31.19 -11.17 24.98
CA ASP A 807 -30.74 -11.01 23.60
C ASP A 807 -30.55 -9.53 23.25
N ALA A 808 -29.30 -9.05 23.32
CA ALA A 808 -28.95 -7.67 22.99
C ALA A 808 -29.15 -7.27 21.51
N GLN A 809 -29.54 -8.19 20.62
CA GLN A 809 -29.83 -7.88 19.22
C GLN A 809 -31.33 -7.70 18.95
N GLN A 810 -32.20 -8.12 19.86
CA GLN A 810 -33.64 -8.11 19.65
C GLN A 810 -34.37 -7.13 20.55
N ALA A 811 -35.35 -6.44 19.97
CA ALA A 811 -36.26 -5.62 20.75
C ALA A 811 -37.05 -6.50 21.76
N PRO A 812 -37.24 -6.04 23.01
CA PRO A 812 -36.87 -4.73 23.54
C PRO A 812 -35.46 -4.67 24.15
N PHE A 813 -34.73 -5.78 24.20
CA PHE A 813 -33.43 -5.88 24.87
C PHE A 813 -32.25 -5.35 24.08
N ASN A 814 -32.43 -5.00 22.81
CA ASN A 814 -31.47 -4.21 22.05
C ASN A 814 -31.26 -2.80 22.62
N ASP A 815 -32.17 -2.31 23.47
CA ASP A 815 -31.99 -1.11 24.26
C ASP A 815 -31.39 -1.43 25.64
N VAL A 816 -30.16 -0.95 25.88
CA VAL A 816 -29.45 -1.10 27.16
C VAL A 816 -30.27 -0.59 28.36
N ARG A 817 -31.13 0.41 28.14
CA ARG A 817 -31.99 0.95 29.21
C ARG A 817 -33.01 -0.08 29.66
N VAL A 818 -33.53 -0.91 28.76
CA VAL A 818 -34.46 -2.00 29.10
C VAL A 818 -33.72 -3.10 29.88
N ARG A 819 -32.51 -3.49 29.45
CA ARG A 819 -31.69 -4.47 30.18
C ARG A 819 -31.37 -4.00 31.61
N ARG A 820 -30.93 -2.74 31.75
CA ARG A 820 -30.67 -2.12 33.06
C ARG A 820 -31.94 -1.99 33.90
N ALA A 821 -33.09 -1.71 33.29
CA ALA A 821 -34.35 -1.67 34.02
C ALA A 821 -34.73 -3.03 34.60
N VAL A 822 -34.55 -4.12 33.85
CA VAL A 822 -34.75 -5.48 34.36
C VAL A 822 -33.76 -5.79 35.49
N ALA A 823 -32.46 -5.49 35.30
CA ALA A 823 -31.45 -5.76 36.32
C ALA A 823 -31.69 -5.02 37.65
N HIS A 824 -32.07 -3.73 37.59
CA HIS A 824 -32.41 -2.93 38.78
C HIS A 824 -33.71 -3.39 39.47
N ALA A 825 -34.56 -4.18 38.81
CA ALA A 825 -35.81 -4.66 39.38
C ALA A 825 -35.68 -5.94 40.20
N ILE A 826 -34.54 -6.65 40.10
CA ILE A 826 -34.33 -7.91 40.81
C ILE A 826 -33.68 -7.65 42.17
N ASP A 827 -34.42 -7.88 43.25
CA ASP A 827 -33.89 -7.90 44.61
C ASP A 827 -33.24 -9.27 44.88
N LYS A 828 -31.92 -9.33 44.70
CA LYS A 828 -31.12 -10.55 44.87
C LYS A 828 -31.19 -11.09 46.30
N GLU A 829 -31.27 -10.21 47.30
CA GLU A 829 -31.31 -10.60 48.71
C GLU A 829 -32.66 -11.25 49.05
N ARG A 830 -33.77 -10.69 48.54
CA ARG A 830 -35.09 -11.32 48.63
C ARG A 830 -35.12 -12.67 47.92
N LEU A 831 -34.58 -12.74 46.70
CA LEU A 831 -34.51 -13.97 45.92
C LEU A 831 -33.77 -15.09 46.68
N ILE A 832 -32.62 -14.79 47.27
CA ILE A 832 -31.81 -15.76 48.03
C ILE A 832 -32.53 -16.24 49.29
N ARG A 833 -33.18 -15.34 50.04
CA ARG A 833 -33.93 -15.71 51.25
C ARG A 833 -35.13 -16.59 50.93
N GLU A 834 -35.91 -16.24 49.91
CA GLU A 834 -37.17 -16.90 49.60
C GLU A 834 -36.99 -18.21 48.80
N ALA A 835 -36.08 -18.25 47.82
CA ALA A 835 -35.88 -19.43 46.97
C ALA A 835 -34.79 -20.39 47.50
N TYR A 836 -33.75 -19.88 48.15
CA TYR A 836 -32.56 -20.66 48.55
C TYR A 836 -32.36 -20.76 50.06
N ALA A 837 -33.32 -20.28 50.87
CA ALA A 837 -33.25 -20.30 52.33
C ALA A 837 -31.95 -19.68 52.91
N GLY A 838 -31.35 -18.71 52.21
CA GLY A 838 -30.10 -18.05 52.61
C GLY A 838 -28.81 -18.82 52.28
N MET A 839 -28.89 -19.93 51.54
CA MET A 839 -27.73 -20.77 51.20
C MET A 839 -27.01 -20.36 49.89
N ALA A 840 -27.29 -19.17 49.40
CA ALA A 840 -26.65 -18.60 48.21
C ALA A 840 -26.10 -17.20 48.53
N VAL A 841 -25.19 -16.71 47.70
CA VAL A 841 -24.56 -15.39 47.84
C VAL A 841 -25.01 -14.45 46.71
N PRO A 842 -25.24 -13.15 46.98
CA PRO A 842 -25.60 -12.20 45.93
C PRO A 842 -24.48 -12.08 44.89
N ALA A 843 -24.79 -12.41 43.65
CA ALA A 843 -23.83 -12.27 42.55
C ALA A 843 -23.65 -10.79 42.17
N ALA A 844 -22.46 -10.23 42.35
CA ALA A 844 -22.12 -8.88 41.90
C ALA A 844 -21.75 -8.83 40.40
N GLY A 845 -21.21 -9.93 39.88
CA GLY A 845 -20.81 -10.13 38.50
C GLY A 845 -20.88 -11.62 38.11
N PRO A 846 -20.37 -11.99 36.92
CA PRO A 846 -20.47 -13.36 36.43
C PRO A 846 -19.47 -14.34 37.05
N ILE A 847 -18.38 -13.86 37.66
CA ILE A 847 -17.33 -14.71 38.26
C ILE A 847 -17.68 -14.95 39.75
N PRO A 848 -17.92 -16.20 40.17
CA PRO A 848 -18.28 -16.53 41.55
C PRO A 848 -17.10 -16.37 42.53
N PRO A 849 -17.38 -16.24 43.84
CA PRO A 849 -16.34 -16.27 44.87
C PRO A 849 -15.53 -17.57 44.81
N GLY A 850 -14.21 -17.45 45.00
CA GLY A 850 -13.29 -18.59 44.95
C GLY A 850 -12.54 -18.75 43.63
N LEU A 851 -12.90 -18.00 42.60
CA LEU A 851 -12.13 -17.92 41.35
C LEU A 851 -11.31 -16.63 41.23
N MET A 852 -10.17 -16.74 40.56
CA MET A 852 -9.38 -15.58 40.16
C MET A 852 -10.25 -14.61 39.33
N GLY A 853 -10.09 -13.30 39.57
CA GLY A 853 -10.89 -12.27 38.90
C GLY A 853 -12.22 -11.94 39.60
N HIS A 854 -12.60 -12.69 40.64
CA HIS A 854 -13.68 -12.26 41.54
C HIS A 854 -13.24 -11.03 42.35
N ASP A 855 -14.02 -9.96 42.27
CA ASP A 855 -13.86 -8.74 43.07
C ASP A 855 -14.96 -8.68 44.13
N ALA A 856 -14.57 -8.89 45.40
CA ALA A 856 -15.49 -8.86 46.55
C ALA A 856 -15.99 -7.43 46.87
N ASP A 857 -15.33 -6.39 46.37
CA ASP A 857 -15.69 -4.99 46.57
C ASP A 857 -16.55 -4.42 45.43
N TYR A 858 -16.60 -5.10 44.29
CA TYR A 858 -17.51 -4.74 43.21
C TYR A 858 -18.97 -4.90 43.65
N ARG A 859 -19.75 -3.82 43.61
CA ARG A 859 -21.16 -3.81 44.06
C ARG A 859 -22.18 -4.07 42.93
N GLY A 860 -21.75 -3.99 41.68
CA GLY A 860 -22.60 -4.25 40.51
C GLY A 860 -23.81 -3.29 40.39
N LEU A 861 -24.90 -3.77 39.78
CA LEU A 861 -26.16 -3.04 39.69
C LEU A 861 -27.02 -3.31 40.94
N GLU A 862 -27.32 -2.26 41.69
CA GLU A 862 -28.14 -2.30 42.90
C GLU A 862 -29.65 -2.39 42.59
N TYR A 863 -30.45 -2.87 43.54
CA TYR A 863 -31.91 -2.89 43.41
C TYR A 863 -32.50 -1.47 43.54
N ASP A 864 -33.18 -0.99 42.50
CA ASP A 864 -33.83 0.33 42.43
C ASP A 864 -35.05 0.28 41.47
N PRO A 865 -36.24 -0.10 41.96
CA PRO A 865 -37.44 -0.23 41.14
C PRO A 865 -37.95 1.10 40.58
N ASP A 866 -37.61 2.24 41.21
CA ASP A 866 -37.96 3.57 40.71
C ASP A 866 -37.14 3.93 39.47
N ARG A 867 -35.84 3.60 39.50
CA ARG A 867 -34.97 3.73 38.34
C ARG A 867 -35.37 2.80 37.22
N SER A 868 -35.80 1.57 37.52
CA SER A 868 -36.35 0.66 36.51
C SER A 868 -37.54 1.27 35.77
N ARG A 869 -38.51 1.85 36.48
CA ARG A 869 -39.68 2.51 35.86
C ARG A 869 -39.28 3.72 35.01
N ARG A 870 -38.31 4.53 35.47
CA ARG A 870 -37.77 5.67 34.68
C ARG A 870 -37.11 5.20 33.38
N LEU A 871 -36.22 4.20 33.47
CA LEU A 871 -35.51 3.65 32.31
C LEU A 871 -36.47 3.03 31.27
N LEU A 872 -37.51 2.31 31.71
CA LEU A 872 -38.55 1.81 30.80
C LEU A 872 -39.32 2.96 30.13
N ALA A 873 -39.67 4.00 30.87
CA ALA A 873 -40.35 5.17 30.31
C ALA A 873 -39.50 5.92 29.27
N GLU A 874 -38.20 6.07 29.54
CA GLU A 874 -37.21 6.66 28.63
C GLU A 874 -36.97 5.80 27.37
N ALA A 875 -37.03 4.48 27.51
CA ALA A 875 -36.98 3.51 26.42
C ALA A 875 -38.30 3.44 25.61
N GLY A 876 -39.32 4.23 25.96
CA GLY A 876 -40.60 4.30 25.25
C GLY A 876 -41.68 3.34 25.77
N TYR A 877 -41.41 2.58 26.82
CA TYR A 877 -42.30 1.56 27.39
C TYR A 877 -43.05 2.06 28.64
N ARG A 878 -43.66 3.25 28.56
CA ARG A 878 -44.42 3.85 29.70
C ARG A 878 -45.60 3.02 30.17
N ARG A 879 -46.13 2.13 29.32
CA ARG A 879 -47.25 1.21 29.64
C ARG A 879 -46.77 -0.19 30.00
N GLY A 880 -45.47 -0.39 30.17
CA GLY A 880 -44.88 -1.70 30.42
C GLY A 880 -44.59 -2.50 29.14
N ILE A 881 -43.99 -3.67 29.32
CA ILE A 881 -43.70 -4.66 28.27
C ILE A 881 -44.19 -6.04 28.70
N SER A 882 -44.46 -6.92 27.74
CA SER A 882 -44.72 -8.34 28.00
C SER A 882 -43.54 -9.16 27.52
N LEU A 883 -43.03 -10.02 28.39
CA LEU A 883 -41.85 -10.85 28.15
C LEU A 883 -42.14 -12.31 28.51
N LYS A 884 -41.40 -13.21 27.87
CA LYS A 884 -41.38 -14.63 28.20
C LYS A 884 -40.01 -14.97 28.79
N LEU A 885 -39.97 -15.48 30.02
CA LEU A 885 -38.77 -16.00 30.66
C LEU A 885 -38.61 -17.47 30.31
N TRP A 886 -37.61 -17.77 29.48
CA TRP A 886 -37.27 -19.13 29.06
C TRP A 886 -36.36 -19.81 30.08
N ARG A 887 -36.58 -21.08 30.38
CA ARG A 887 -35.82 -21.83 31.40
C ARG A 887 -35.94 -23.34 31.20
N SER A 888 -35.02 -24.10 31.81
CA SER A 888 -35.00 -25.57 31.73
C SER A 888 -34.98 -26.30 33.08
N PHE A 889 -35.10 -25.59 34.20
CA PHE A 889 -35.07 -26.25 35.51
C PHE A 889 -36.41 -26.92 35.87
N PRO A 890 -36.38 -28.08 36.55
CA PRO A 890 -37.57 -28.78 37.04
C PRO A 890 -38.46 -27.87 37.89
N GLU A 891 -39.78 -28.01 37.78
CA GLU A 891 -40.77 -27.14 38.46
C GLU A 891 -40.67 -27.13 39.99
N GLN A 892 -40.11 -28.18 40.60
CA GLN A 892 -39.98 -28.33 42.05
C GLN A 892 -38.60 -27.93 42.60
N SER A 893 -37.74 -27.33 41.77
CA SER A 893 -36.39 -26.90 42.16
C SER A 893 -36.37 -25.51 42.83
N ALA A 894 -35.32 -25.22 43.61
CA ALA A 894 -35.09 -23.87 44.13
C ALA A 894 -34.98 -22.82 43.01
N SER A 895 -34.37 -23.18 41.87
CA SER A 895 -34.34 -22.34 40.67
C SER A 895 -35.74 -22.10 40.07
N ALA A 896 -36.71 -23.01 40.24
CA ALA A 896 -38.12 -22.76 39.90
C ALA A 896 -38.78 -21.67 40.73
N ALA A 897 -38.62 -21.75 42.05
CA ALA A 897 -39.07 -20.69 42.94
C ALA A 897 -38.41 -19.35 42.57
N ALA A 898 -37.11 -19.35 42.29
CA ALA A 898 -36.38 -18.15 41.87
C ALA A 898 -36.97 -17.50 40.61
N GLY A 899 -37.23 -18.28 39.56
CA GLY A 899 -37.86 -17.80 38.32
C GLY A 899 -39.24 -17.16 38.53
N GLN A 900 -40.07 -17.74 39.41
CA GLN A 900 -41.38 -17.20 39.77
C GLN A 900 -41.26 -15.87 40.52
N ILE A 901 -40.40 -15.82 41.54
CA ILE A 901 -40.11 -14.60 42.31
C ILE A 901 -39.57 -13.48 41.41
N MET A 902 -38.68 -13.80 40.46
CA MET A 902 -38.20 -12.83 39.47
C MET A 902 -39.34 -12.27 38.61
N CYS A 903 -40.25 -13.12 38.10
CA CYS A 903 -41.40 -12.65 37.33
C CYS A 903 -42.36 -11.77 38.17
N GLU A 904 -42.51 -12.05 39.47
CA GLU A 904 -43.27 -11.21 40.40
C GLU A 904 -42.64 -9.83 40.54
N MET A 905 -41.33 -9.76 40.82
CA MET A 905 -40.57 -8.50 40.93
C MET A 905 -40.66 -7.66 39.64
N LEU A 906 -40.59 -8.31 38.48
CA LEU A 906 -40.74 -7.64 37.19
C LEU A 906 -42.16 -7.07 36.99
N SER A 907 -43.19 -7.74 37.51
CA SER A 907 -44.57 -7.25 37.41
C SER A 907 -44.78 -5.94 38.19
N GLU A 908 -44.04 -5.72 39.29
CA GLU A 908 -44.10 -4.49 40.10
C GLU A 908 -43.66 -3.23 39.32
N ILE A 909 -42.77 -3.37 38.33
CA ILE A 909 -42.31 -2.26 37.47
C ILE A 909 -43.09 -2.16 36.15
N GLY A 910 -44.16 -2.95 35.99
CA GLY A 910 -44.99 -2.98 34.78
C GLY A 910 -44.49 -3.94 33.69
N VAL A 911 -43.56 -4.84 34.00
CA VAL A 911 -43.09 -5.88 33.07
C VAL A 911 -43.90 -7.16 33.31
N LYS A 912 -44.81 -7.49 32.40
CA LYS A 912 -45.59 -8.73 32.47
C LYS A 912 -44.72 -9.91 32.03
N CYS A 913 -44.33 -10.76 32.98
CA CYS A 913 -43.45 -11.91 32.76
C CYS A 913 -44.24 -13.22 32.69
N GLN A 914 -44.04 -14.01 31.64
CA GLN A 914 -44.61 -15.36 31.49
C GLN A 914 -43.50 -16.41 31.47
N ILE A 915 -43.59 -17.42 32.32
CA ILE A 915 -42.60 -18.50 32.34
C ILE A 915 -42.85 -19.48 31.19
N HIS A 916 -41.78 -19.88 30.51
CA HIS A 916 -41.79 -20.95 29.53
C HIS A 916 -40.69 -21.96 29.83
N VAL A 917 -41.12 -23.16 30.21
CA VAL A 917 -40.23 -24.28 30.52
C VAL A 917 -40.02 -25.11 29.26
N THR A 918 -38.77 -25.45 28.99
CA THR A 918 -38.32 -26.32 27.88
C THR A 918 -37.14 -27.18 28.36
N ASP A 919 -36.61 -28.10 27.56
CA ASP A 919 -35.39 -28.82 27.93
C ASP A 919 -34.13 -27.96 27.69
N THR A 920 -33.00 -28.36 28.28
CA THR A 920 -31.76 -27.58 28.20
C THR A 920 -31.23 -27.43 26.77
N ALA A 921 -31.37 -28.44 25.91
CA ALA A 921 -30.89 -28.35 24.54
C ALA A 921 -31.74 -27.37 23.73
N ASP A 922 -33.06 -27.46 23.87
CA ASP A 922 -33.99 -26.51 23.24
C ASP A 922 -33.85 -25.09 23.81
N LEU A 923 -33.56 -24.93 25.10
CA LEU A 923 -33.28 -23.62 25.70
C LEU A 923 -32.02 -22.98 25.09
N MET A 924 -30.93 -23.74 25.01
CA MET A 924 -29.67 -23.26 24.41
C MET A 924 -29.85 -22.94 22.93
N ALA A 925 -30.54 -23.80 22.18
CA ALA A 925 -30.88 -23.55 20.78
C ALA A 925 -31.80 -22.32 20.63
N ALA A 926 -32.80 -22.16 21.50
CA ALA A 926 -33.69 -21.02 21.47
C ALA A 926 -32.96 -19.72 21.81
N ALA A 927 -31.99 -19.74 22.73
CA ALA A 927 -31.13 -18.60 23.03
C ALA A 927 -30.23 -18.27 21.83
N HIS A 928 -29.64 -19.28 21.18
CA HIS A 928 -28.80 -19.12 19.99
C HIS A 928 -29.56 -18.56 18.78
N ASP A 929 -30.75 -19.10 18.50
CA ASP A 929 -31.62 -18.70 17.39
C ASP A 929 -32.35 -17.37 17.64
N GLY A 930 -32.22 -16.81 18.85
CA GLY A 930 -32.95 -15.62 19.26
C GLY A 930 -34.45 -15.85 19.57
N ARG A 931 -34.91 -17.10 19.66
CA ARG A 931 -36.29 -17.42 20.06
C ARG A 931 -36.55 -17.15 21.56
N ALA A 932 -35.49 -17.12 22.36
CA ALA A 932 -35.51 -16.85 23.81
C ALA A 932 -34.85 -15.49 24.14
N PRO A 933 -35.53 -14.36 23.91
CA PRO A 933 -34.94 -13.03 24.13
C PRO A 933 -34.64 -12.72 25.61
N LEU A 934 -35.27 -13.45 26.53
CA LEU A 934 -34.94 -13.48 27.95
C LEU A 934 -34.89 -14.93 28.42
N ALA A 935 -33.74 -15.36 28.95
CA ALA A 935 -33.53 -16.70 29.46
C ALA A 935 -32.95 -16.68 30.88
N GLU A 936 -33.32 -17.65 31.69
CA GLU A 936 -32.69 -17.96 32.98
C GLU A 936 -31.64 -19.06 32.75
N LEU A 937 -30.37 -18.75 33.01
CA LEU A 937 -29.26 -19.68 32.87
C LEU A 937 -28.53 -19.87 34.19
N SER A 938 -27.91 -21.04 34.31
CA SER A 938 -27.08 -21.45 35.45
C SER A 938 -25.79 -22.02 34.88
N TRP A 939 -24.65 -21.45 35.24
CA TRP A 939 -23.34 -21.88 34.77
C TRP A 939 -22.48 -22.39 35.94
N TYR A 940 -22.02 -23.62 35.84
CA TYR A 940 -21.02 -24.21 36.73
C TYR A 940 -19.67 -24.13 36.03
N ALA A 941 -18.62 -23.80 36.78
CA ALA A 941 -17.27 -23.87 36.26
C ALA A 941 -16.95 -25.32 35.86
N ASP A 942 -16.64 -25.58 34.60
CA ASP A 942 -16.13 -26.91 34.20
C ASP A 942 -14.73 -27.12 34.78
N TYR A 943 -13.90 -26.08 34.73
CA TYR A 943 -12.55 -26.03 35.30
C TYR A 943 -12.37 -24.73 36.08
N ALA A 944 -11.49 -24.74 37.08
CA ALA A 944 -11.32 -23.66 38.05
C ALA A 944 -10.51 -22.47 37.50
N ASP A 945 -10.98 -21.85 36.41
CA ASP A 945 -10.38 -20.67 35.79
C ASP A 945 -11.47 -19.66 35.35
N PRO A 946 -11.25 -18.34 35.50
CA PRO A 946 -12.21 -17.33 35.05
C PRO A 946 -12.55 -17.40 33.55
N ASP A 947 -11.66 -17.93 32.70
CA ASP A 947 -11.90 -18.12 31.27
C ASP A 947 -13.18 -18.93 31.01
N ASN A 948 -13.46 -19.94 31.84
CA ASN A 948 -14.66 -20.77 31.69
C ASN A 948 -15.96 -19.95 31.80
N PHE A 949 -15.95 -18.81 32.50
CA PHE A 949 -17.07 -17.87 32.51
C PHE A 949 -16.94 -16.82 31.40
N THR A 950 -15.78 -16.16 31.29
CA THR A 950 -15.62 -15.00 30.40
C THR A 950 -15.62 -15.38 28.92
N TYR A 951 -14.93 -16.46 28.56
CA TYR A 951 -14.85 -16.91 27.18
C TYR A 951 -16.15 -17.60 26.74
N VAL A 952 -16.63 -18.57 27.51
CA VAL A 952 -17.77 -19.39 27.10
C VAL A 952 -19.08 -18.59 27.04
N LEU A 953 -19.30 -17.68 27.99
CA LEU A 953 -20.55 -16.92 28.08
C LEU A 953 -20.51 -15.58 27.33
N PHE A 954 -19.36 -14.90 27.25
CA PHE A 954 -19.31 -13.50 26.80
C PHE A 954 -18.41 -13.24 25.58
N ASN A 955 -17.60 -14.20 25.11
CA ASN A 955 -16.75 -13.96 23.94
C ASN A 955 -17.56 -14.01 22.64
N SER A 956 -17.50 -12.93 21.86
CA SER A 956 -18.23 -12.78 20.60
C SER A 956 -17.81 -13.77 19.50
N ALA A 957 -16.58 -14.30 19.56
CA ALA A 957 -16.07 -15.29 18.61
C ALA A 957 -16.50 -16.72 18.95
N HIS A 958 -16.95 -16.96 20.19
CA HIS A 958 -17.40 -18.28 20.62
C HIS A 958 -18.86 -18.51 20.19
N HIS A 959 -19.04 -18.82 18.89
CA HIS A 959 -20.36 -19.04 18.29
C HIS A 959 -21.07 -20.32 18.77
N GLU A 960 -20.32 -21.29 19.30
CA GLU A 960 -20.86 -22.61 19.70
C GLU A 960 -21.79 -22.54 20.91
N SER A 961 -21.56 -21.65 21.89
CA SER A 961 -22.46 -21.49 23.04
C SER A 961 -23.71 -20.67 22.73
N GLY A 962 -23.72 -19.86 21.66
CA GLY A 962 -24.83 -19.00 21.25
C GLY A 962 -25.16 -17.83 22.17
N ILE A 963 -24.65 -17.84 23.42
CA ILE A 963 -24.91 -16.84 24.46
C ILE A 963 -24.09 -15.55 24.21
N GLY A 964 -22.93 -15.63 23.54
CA GLY A 964 -22.12 -14.45 23.22
C GLY A 964 -22.79 -13.43 22.29
N ARG A 965 -23.78 -13.84 21.47
CA ARG A 965 -24.60 -12.92 20.64
C ARG A 965 -25.59 -12.11 21.47
N THR A 966 -26.03 -12.68 22.59
CA THR A 966 -27.07 -12.14 23.44
C THR A 966 -26.43 -11.27 24.54
N ALA A 967 -25.23 -11.61 25.01
CA ALA A 967 -24.55 -10.91 26.10
C ALA A 967 -23.64 -9.74 25.66
N HIS A 968 -24.21 -8.60 25.25
CA HIS A 968 -23.48 -7.32 25.25
C HIS A 968 -24.20 -6.31 26.16
N VAL A 969 -23.49 -5.96 27.25
CA VAL A 969 -23.94 -5.19 28.43
C VAL A 969 -24.73 -3.95 28.06
#